data_AF-A0A7U2N0S9-F1
#
_entry.id   AF-A0A7U2N0S9-F1
#
_cell.length_a   1.000
_cell.length_b   1.000
_cell.length_c   1.000
_cell.angle_alpha   90.00
_cell.angle_beta   90.00
_cell.angle_gamma   90.00
#
_symmetry.space_group_name_H-M   'P 1'
#
loop_
_entity.id
_entity.type
_entity.pdbx_description
1 polymer ?
#
loop_
_entity_poly.entity_id
_entity_poly.type
_entity_poly.pdbx_seq_one_letter_code
_entity_poly.pdbx_strand_id
1 'polypeptide(L)'
;MIHFFFSFFGDTVRFHWAPYICQISTSLSLINLTHQLSRVIYIWWFLATPALTFRYGERSSLESLGKKNQLPFFQVIRANLGAAYNKIGKFDQILALTQYSINGALQAQYDYAVSKGFGEPTDVALGSKYGKQGFYDSVFGATRVRIDYSSGNRTSCTFRMLLRQSTMKVYASPDNDDESVTSFSLKNFTIACPIDLALVEIDDESPDYQRVRTLMGHVPGDYSIRQLFLDFNTAQTNHPDIGDSDFGVWTNDDWILKDMDVPTPPRGAQPTENYWRPDGWELGKSRVLDAEVLENVQMLFQKSIDTKLKEANAGQIGFTAVLNSGAQDPTFKPTALRFQTYPWSDATGPVDPGFEGTGRLNYLLYLEMTDSKPLPGGDDEYLNVTGNWTDGTDPSQEGIAEFASYVLARQRFLDEWFLPRLSKINRMMSASMTVTSHHWQVSGFDQMYYHWVYFIASFLIGDNVKGYDQPEDADRNFSLSFHESIPSTILDFQISSGHSLTPLDGRALCWYAYKRPTAWDDRRGNCDFVATCTNCSRFSIMPGTNDMALEGFTELYYGYHGEYTAFYKPVVIDRHDKVIISWKIEFTLKDVTDGGLAISVGDPTVKSDWKKQELRYDSYAAEISQRISDAKENLENLVHELKNGLQGEDKFFFPSKGRFFFKDALFGHKGDLVVKCSYNGDETGDPNPGAGSERDRSDAVSFAPLSSISFDHKDGRP
;
A
#
# COMPACT_ATOMS: atom_id res chain seq x y z
N MET A 1 -3.75 -29.81 56.53
CA MET A 1 -4.46 -31.04 56.92
C MET A 1 -4.67 -31.84 55.64
N ILE A 2 -4.07 -33.04 55.48
CA ILE A 2 -4.05 -33.86 54.23
C ILE A 2 -3.33 -33.13 53.06
N HIS A 3 -2.05 -33.30 52.67
CA HIS A 3 -1.04 -34.38 52.61
C HIS A 3 -1.06 -35.32 51.38
N PHE A 4 -0.10 -35.11 50.45
CA PHE A 4 0.71 -36.05 49.62
C PHE A 4 1.70 -35.18 48.78
N PHE A 5 2.95 -35.49 48.38
CA PHE A 5 3.86 -36.67 48.36
C PHE A 5 3.56 -37.73 47.27
N PHE A 6 4.53 -38.42 46.65
CA PHE A 6 5.94 -38.72 47.01
C PHE A 6 6.96 -38.43 45.87
N SER A 7 8.24 -38.78 46.07
CA SER A 7 9.36 -38.62 45.11
C SER A 7 10.36 -39.81 45.14
N PHE A 8 11.36 -39.77 44.23
CA PHE A 8 12.67 -40.48 44.21
C PHE A 8 12.90 -41.85 43.50
N PHE A 9 14.06 -41.90 42.81
CA PHE A 9 14.86 -43.04 42.27
C PHE A 9 14.20 -44.02 41.24
N GLY A 10 14.95 -44.71 40.37
CA GLY A 10 16.38 -44.63 40.05
C GLY A 10 16.90 -45.73 39.09
N ASP A 11 18.08 -45.48 38.52
CA ASP A 11 19.08 -46.40 37.93
C ASP A 11 18.88 -47.27 36.66
N THR A 12 20.02 -47.36 35.98
CA THR A 12 20.40 -47.96 34.69
C THR A 12 20.25 -49.48 34.51
N VAL A 13 20.14 -49.91 33.25
CA VAL A 13 20.76 -51.16 32.74
C VAL A 13 21.49 -50.91 31.41
N ARG A 14 22.69 -51.48 31.24
CA ARG A 14 23.39 -51.65 29.95
C ARG A 14 23.40 -53.13 29.57
N PHE A 15 23.55 -53.47 28.29
CA PHE A 15 24.37 -54.63 27.88
C PHE A 15 25.04 -54.43 26.50
N HIS A 16 26.17 -55.11 26.30
CA HIS A 16 26.99 -55.09 25.07
C HIS A 16 26.62 -56.25 24.11
N TRP A 17 27.18 -56.28 22.90
CA TRP A 17 28.32 -57.14 22.50
C TRP A 17 28.77 -56.82 21.04
N ALA A 18 29.96 -57.27 20.65
CA ALA A 18 30.64 -57.02 19.35
C ALA A 18 31.32 -58.36 18.90
N PRO A 19 32.34 -58.48 18.01
CA PRO A 19 33.02 -57.52 17.10
C PRO A 19 33.31 -58.11 15.67
N TYR A 20 34.28 -57.54 14.93
CA TYR A 20 35.36 -58.14 14.08
C TYR A 20 35.87 -57.02 13.09
N ILE A 21 37.10 -56.46 13.17
CA ILE A 21 38.42 -56.93 12.66
C ILE A 21 38.48 -56.92 11.11
N CYS A 22 39.46 -56.35 10.36
CA CYS A 22 40.84 -55.81 10.56
C CYS A 22 41.02 -54.43 9.82
N GLN A 23 41.97 -53.51 10.10
CA GLN A 23 43.45 -53.51 9.81
C GLN A 23 43.77 -53.59 8.28
N ILE A 24 44.64 -52.80 7.61
CA ILE A 24 46.02 -52.31 7.88
C ILE A 24 46.27 -50.87 7.30
N SER A 25 47.45 -50.26 7.52
CA SER A 25 47.86 -48.88 7.23
C SER A 25 48.90 -48.69 6.08
N THR A 26 49.49 -47.48 5.96
CA THR A 26 50.59 -46.99 5.08
C THR A 26 50.20 -46.48 3.67
N SER A 27 50.95 -45.62 2.96
CA SER A 27 51.68 -44.35 3.29
C SER A 27 52.15 -43.63 1.99
N LEU A 28 52.82 -42.46 2.11
CA LEU A 28 53.71 -41.81 1.09
C LEU A 28 53.10 -41.15 -0.19
N SER A 29 52.71 -39.88 -0.04
CA SER A 29 53.36 -38.67 -0.64
C SER A 29 53.72 -38.52 -2.15
N LEU A 30 53.56 -37.28 -2.65
CA LEU A 30 54.30 -36.52 -3.70
C LEU A 30 53.64 -36.25 -5.10
N ILE A 31 53.43 -34.94 -5.34
CA ILE A 31 53.81 -34.16 -6.56
C ILE A 31 52.91 -34.12 -7.83
N ASN A 32 52.55 -32.87 -8.17
CA ASN A 32 52.28 -32.22 -9.46
C ASN A 32 51.18 -32.65 -10.46
N LEU A 33 50.14 -31.79 -10.50
CA LEU A 33 49.90 -30.77 -11.55
C LEU A 33 49.20 -31.15 -12.89
N THR A 34 48.29 -30.23 -13.28
CA THR A 34 47.80 -29.89 -14.64
C THR A 34 46.83 -30.80 -15.41
N HIS A 35 45.67 -30.19 -15.70
CA HIS A 35 44.86 -30.26 -16.94
C HIS A 35 43.85 -31.39 -17.23
N GLN A 36 42.58 -31.01 -17.00
CA GLN A 36 41.46 -31.01 -17.97
C GLN A 36 40.84 -32.34 -18.45
N LEU A 37 39.50 -32.39 -18.30
CA LEU A 37 38.52 -33.21 -19.05
C LEU A 37 38.57 -34.75 -18.84
N SER A 38 37.45 -35.47 -18.71
CA SER A 38 36.03 -35.08 -18.56
C SER A 38 35.15 -36.28 -18.18
N ARG A 39 33.88 -36.01 -17.84
CA ARG A 39 32.70 -36.92 -17.76
C ARG A 39 32.50 -37.77 -16.50
N VAL A 40 31.34 -37.52 -15.85
CA VAL A 40 30.32 -38.49 -15.34
C VAL A 40 30.85 -39.58 -14.39
N ILE A 41 30.36 -39.73 -13.14
CA ILE A 41 28.97 -39.99 -12.71
C ILE A 41 28.65 -39.26 -11.39
N TYR A 42 27.47 -38.64 -11.26
CA TYR A 42 26.48 -38.90 -10.18
C TYR A 42 25.27 -37.94 -10.28
N ILE A 43 24.16 -38.46 -10.79
CA ILE A 43 22.80 -37.97 -10.53
C ILE A 43 22.03 -39.18 -9.99
N TRP A 44 21.37 -39.05 -8.84
CA TRP A 44 20.21 -39.87 -8.48
C TRP A 44 19.46 -39.22 -7.30
N TRP A 45 18.60 -38.25 -7.59
CA TRP A 45 17.29 -38.03 -6.92
C TRP A 45 16.57 -36.83 -7.55
N PHE A 46 15.67 -37.10 -8.50
CA PHE A 46 14.37 -36.44 -8.68
C PHE A 46 13.63 -37.08 -9.86
N LEU A 47 12.46 -37.66 -9.60
CA LEU A 47 11.56 -38.23 -10.61
C LEU A 47 10.11 -38.06 -10.12
N ALA A 48 9.31 -37.22 -10.80
CA ALA A 48 7.84 -37.35 -10.93
C ALA A 48 7.17 -36.12 -11.59
N THR A 49 7.38 -35.87 -12.90
CA THR A 49 6.41 -35.10 -13.71
C THR A 49 6.61 -35.43 -15.20
N PRO A 50 5.57 -35.76 -15.97
CA PRO A 50 5.72 -36.25 -17.34
C PRO A 50 5.85 -35.12 -18.39
N ALA A 51 6.46 -35.47 -19.52
CA ALA A 51 6.87 -34.55 -20.58
C ALA A 51 5.71 -33.92 -21.38
N LEU A 52 5.98 -32.71 -21.91
CA LEU A 52 5.41 -32.25 -23.16
C LEU A 52 6.53 -31.64 -24.03
N THR A 53 6.73 -32.19 -25.23
CA THR A 53 7.88 -31.88 -26.09
C THR A 53 7.61 -30.73 -27.05
N PHE A 54 8.54 -29.78 -27.18
CA PHE A 54 8.69 -28.94 -28.36
C PHE A 54 10.06 -29.19 -29.04
N ARG A 55 10.10 -29.03 -30.37
CA ARG A 55 11.25 -29.38 -31.22
C ARG A 55 12.22 -28.21 -31.44
N TYR A 56 13.45 -28.57 -31.79
CA TYR A 56 14.57 -27.70 -32.09
C TYR A 56 14.51 -27.09 -33.51
N GLY A 57 15.08 -25.90 -33.68
CA GLY A 57 15.36 -25.24 -34.96
C GLY A 57 15.22 -23.72 -34.87
N GLU A 58 16.19 -22.87 -35.21
CA GLU A 58 17.58 -23.09 -35.66
C GLU A 58 18.52 -22.02 -35.05
N ARG A 59 19.85 -22.15 -35.22
CA ARG A 59 20.85 -21.14 -34.85
C ARG A 59 21.41 -20.44 -36.09
N SER A 60 21.36 -19.11 -36.15
CA SER A 60 22.35 -18.32 -36.91
C SER A 60 22.43 -16.86 -36.41
N SER A 61 23.59 -16.22 -36.65
CA SER A 61 23.96 -14.84 -36.28
C SER A 61 23.99 -14.49 -34.78
N LEU A 62 25.19 -14.21 -34.24
CA LEU A 62 25.39 -13.67 -32.87
C LEU A 62 26.60 -12.69 -32.81
N GLU A 63 26.94 -12.05 -33.93
CA GLU A 63 28.15 -11.19 -34.05
C GLU A 63 27.87 -9.78 -34.60
N SER A 64 26.60 -9.36 -34.67
CA SER A 64 26.18 -8.06 -35.23
C SER A 64 25.47 -7.12 -34.24
N LEU A 65 25.41 -7.45 -32.95
CA LEU A 65 24.74 -6.65 -31.90
C LEU A 65 25.71 -6.01 -30.88
N GLY A 66 26.89 -5.59 -31.35
CA GLY A 66 27.66 -4.58 -30.64
C GLY A 66 26.93 -3.22 -30.68
N LYS A 67 26.73 -2.59 -29.52
CA LYS A 67 26.06 -1.27 -29.32
C LYS A 67 24.52 -1.22 -29.41
N LYS A 68 23.81 -2.06 -28.64
CA LYS A 68 22.62 -1.62 -27.87
C LYS A 68 22.17 -2.73 -26.91
N ASN A 69 22.60 -2.64 -25.65
CA ASN A 69 21.99 -3.30 -24.49
C ASN A 69 22.64 -2.73 -23.21
N GLN A 70 22.09 -1.62 -22.71
CA GLN A 70 22.14 -1.37 -21.28
C GLN A 70 21.22 -2.41 -20.65
N LEU A 71 21.77 -3.43 -19.99
CA LEU A 71 20.99 -4.37 -19.20
C LEU A 71 20.40 -3.58 -18.02
N PRO A 72 19.07 -3.40 -17.93
CA PRO A 72 18.50 -2.55 -16.89
C PRO A 72 18.50 -3.28 -15.55
N PHE A 73 19.23 -2.70 -14.58
CA PHE A 73 19.09 -2.63 -13.11
C PHE A 73 18.22 -3.64 -12.31
N PHE A 74 17.14 -4.19 -12.87
CA PHE A 74 16.11 -5.02 -12.24
C PHE A 74 16.59 -6.34 -11.61
N GLN A 75 17.83 -6.79 -11.82
CA GLN A 75 18.35 -7.99 -11.15
C GLN A 75 18.91 -7.72 -9.74
N VAL A 76 19.32 -6.48 -9.41
CA VAL A 76 19.73 -6.13 -8.04
C VAL A 76 18.51 -5.90 -7.15
N ILE A 77 17.46 -5.29 -7.72
CA ILE A 77 16.13 -5.15 -7.11
C ILE A 77 15.58 -6.51 -6.62
N ARG A 78 15.81 -7.61 -7.35
CA ARG A 78 15.32 -8.95 -6.97
C ARG A 78 15.92 -9.56 -5.69
N ALA A 79 16.94 -8.95 -5.09
CA ALA A 79 17.48 -9.38 -3.79
C ALA A 79 16.98 -8.50 -2.63
N ASN A 80 16.92 -7.18 -2.82
CA ASN A 80 16.61 -6.23 -1.73
C ASN A 80 15.14 -5.77 -1.70
N LEU A 81 14.41 -5.85 -2.83
CA LEU A 81 12.94 -5.82 -2.85
C LEU A 81 12.37 -7.26 -2.81
N GLY A 82 13.03 -8.13 -2.06
CA GLY A 82 12.30 -9.19 -1.38
C GLY A 82 11.45 -8.51 -0.31
N ALA A 83 10.14 -8.36 -0.55
CA ALA A 83 9.23 -7.72 0.37
C ALA A 83 9.22 -8.47 1.72
N ALA A 84 9.99 -7.94 2.68
CA ALA A 84 9.95 -8.37 4.07
C ALA A 84 8.49 -8.29 4.56
N TYR A 85 8.05 -9.32 5.27
CA TYR A 85 6.64 -9.66 5.40
C TYR A 85 5.92 -8.77 6.43
N ASN A 86 5.89 -7.46 6.18
CA ASN A 86 5.14 -6.48 6.95
C ASN A 86 3.67 -6.91 6.99
N LYS A 87 3.27 -7.39 8.16
CA LYS A 87 1.88 -7.70 8.46
C LYS A 87 1.26 -6.39 8.92
N ILE A 88 0.24 -5.94 8.20
CA ILE A 88 -0.69 -4.90 8.65
C ILE A 88 -1.45 -5.28 9.94
N GLY A 89 -1.25 -6.50 10.44
CA GLY A 89 -1.71 -6.95 11.75
C GLY A 89 -3.21 -7.21 11.72
N LYS A 90 -3.94 -6.52 12.61
CA LYS A 90 -5.41 -6.42 12.62
C LYS A 90 -5.90 -5.03 12.23
N PHE A 91 -5.01 -4.16 11.73
CA PHE A 91 -5.38 -2.84 11.25
C PHE A 91 -5.97 -2.91 9.84
N ASP A 92 -6.84 -1.95 9.50
CA ASP A 92 -7.36 -1.82 8.14
C ASP A 92 -6.37 -1.04 7.26
N GLN A 93 -5.67 -0.07 7.86
CA GLN A 93 -4.84 0.93 7.21
C GLN A 93 -3.56 1.22 8.03
N ILE A 94 -2.48 1.54 7.33
CA ILE A 94 -1.25 2.11 7.90
C ILE A 94 -0.75 3.26 7.02
N LEU A 95 -0.44 4.40 7.63
CA LEU A 95 0.41 5.44 7.02
C LEU A 95 1.77 5.44 7.74
N ALA A 96 2.84 5.14 7.02
CA ALA A 96 4.20 5.08 7.53
C ALA A 96 5.00 6.30 7.07
N LEU A 97 5.46 7.13 8.00
CA LEU A 97 6.26 8.32 7.74
C LEU A 97 7.65 8.14 8.34
N THR A 98 8.71 8.23 7.53
CA THR A 98 10.07 8.28 8.08
C THR A 98 10.33 9.60 8.80
N GLN A 99 11.23 9.58 9.77
CA GLN A 99 11.80 10.75 10.42
C GLN A 99 12.35 11.77 9.40
N TYR A 100 12.94 11.33 8.30
CA TYR A 100 13.37 12.23 7.21
C TYR A 100 12.18 12.98 6.59
N SER A 101 11.08 12.30 6.30
CA SER A 101 9.87 12.91 5.75
C SER A 101 9.27 13.96 6.70
N ILE A 102 9.17 13.62 7.99
CA ILE A 102 8.68 14.54 9.04
C ILE A 102 9.59 15.76 9.18
N ASN A 103 10.91 15.56 9.25
CA ASN A 103 11.87 16.67 9.35
C ASN A 103 11.93 17.54 8.09
N GLY A 104 11.66 16.98 6.90
CA GLY A 104 11.51 17.74 5.67
C GLY A 104 10.31 18.69 5.70
N ALA A 105 9.21 18.29 6.32
CA ALA A 105 8.05 19.15 6.51
C ALA A 105 8.26 20.22 7.59
N LEU A 106 8.91 19.88 8.72
CA LEU A 106 9.29 20.86 9.74
C LEU A 106 10.27 21.93 9.19
N GLN A 107 11.18 21.52 8.30
CA GLN A 107 12.04 22.44 7.56
C GLN A 107 11.23 23.36 6.63
N ALA A 108 10.27 22.81 5.86
CA ALA A 108 9.40 23.61 4.99
C ALA A 108 8.51 24.61 5.78
N GLN A 109 8.03 24.22 6.96
CA GLN A 109 7.30 25.08 7.89
C GLN A 109 8.17 26.24 8.39
N TYR A 110 9.42 25.97 8.78
CA TYR A 110 10.39 27.01 9.16
C TYR A 110 10.69 27.96 8.00
N ASP A 111 11.00 27.43 6.81
CA ASP A 111 11.31 28.25 5.63
C ASP A 111 10.12 29.11 5.20
N TYR A 112 8.89 28.60 5.34
CA TYR A 112 7.67 29.38 5.15
C TYR A 112 7.52 30.50 6.20
N ALA A 113 7.74 30.20 7.49
CA ALA A 113 7.68 31.20 8.56
C ALA A 113 8.72 32.33 8.34
N VAL A 114 9.96 31.98 7.97
CA VAL A 114 11.00 32.94 7.58
C VAL A 114 10.56 33.76 6.35
N SER A 115 9.94 33.14 5.34
CA SER A 115 9.40 33.87 4.16
C SER A 115 8.30 34.89 4.50
N LYS A 116 7.70 34.80 5.69
CA LYS A 116 6.70 35.74 6.22
C LYS A 116 7.27 36.76 7.21
N GLY A 117 8.57 36.74 7.49
CA GLY A 117 9.23 37.65 8.43
C GLY A 117 9.32 37.15 9.87
N PHE A 118 8.93 35.90 10.17
CA PHE A 118 9.08 35.31 11.51
C PHE A 118 10.51 34.78 11.77
N GLY A 119 11.51 35.27 11.04
CA GLY A 119 12.93 34.93 11.21
C GLY A 119 13.75 35.97 11.99
N GLU A 120 13.10 37.00 12.53
CA GLU A 120 13.75 38.10 13.24
C GLU A 120 14.31 37.66 14.62
N PRO A 121 15.39 38.29 15.12
CA PRO A 121 15.94 38.02 16.44
C PRO A 121 14.90 38.17 17.55
N THR A 122 14.81 37.19 18.43
CA THR A 122 13.82 37.13 19.52
C THR A 122 14.50 36.96 20.89
N ASP A 123 14.07 37.73 21.88
CA ASP A 123 14.54 37.63 23.26
C ASP A 123 13.69 36.66 24.09
N VAL A 124 14.38 35.80 24.85
CA VAL A 124 13.81 34.84 25.80
C VAL A 124 14.49 35.04 27.17
N ALA A 125 14.10 36.12 27.85
CA ALA A 125 14.56 36.43 29.21
C ALA A 125 13.84 35.58 30.27
N LEU A 126 14.53 35.21 31.35
CA LEU A 126 13.97 34.41 32.45
C LEU A 126 12.92 35.17 33.31
N GLY A 127 12.81 36.49 33.12
CA GLY A 127 11.87 37.38 33.79
C GLY A 127 12.49 38.12 34.98
N SER A 128 11.77 39.12 35.51
CA SER A 128 12.29 40.11 36.47
C SER A 128 12.87 39.58 37.79
N LYS A 129 12.66 38.29 38.12
CA LYS A 129 13.25 37.63 39.29
C LYS A 129 14.68 37.09 39.03
N TYR A 130 15.07 36.94 37.76
CA TYR A 130 16.36 36.38 37.32
C TYR A 130 17.17 37.41 36.49
N GLY A 131 16.93 38.70 36.75
CA GLY A 131 17.71 39.82 36.22
C GLY A 131 17.88 39.84 34.70
N LYS A 132 19.12 40.02 34.25
CA LYS A 132 19.54 40.04 32.83
C LYS A 132 19.76 38.63 32.23
N GLN A 133 19.36 37.54 32.89
CA GLN A 133 19.55 36.20 32.35
C GLN A 133 18.54 35.87 31.23
N GLY A 134 19.00 35.22 30.17
CA GLY A 134 18.17 34.90 29.01
C GLY A 134 18.97 34.46 27.77
N PHE A 135 18.25 34.01 26.75
CA PHE A 135 18.74 34.02 25.37
C PHE A 135 18.31 35.34 24.72
N TYR A 136 19.25 36.10 24.15
CA TYR A 136 19.02 37.41 23.52
C TYR A 136 19.39 37.37 22.04
N ASP A 137 18.80 38.24 21.22
CA ASP A 137 19.04 38.31 19.77
C ASP A 137 18.88 36.93 19.06
N SER A 138 17.94 36.11 19.53
CA SER A 138 17.91 34.67 19.19
C SER A 138 17.24 34.43 17.84
N VAL A 139 18.01 33.95 16.87
CA VAL A 139 17.51 33.47 15.58
C VAL A 139 17.44 31.95 15.63
N PHE A 140 16.23 31.44 15.82
CA PHE A 140 15.95 30.01 15.78
C PHE A 140 16.10 29.45 14.35
N GLY A 141 16.40 28.15 14.26
CA GLY A 141 16.39 27.37 13.04
C GLY A 141 15.22 26.39 13.00
N ALA A 142 15.09 25.64 11.91
CA ALA A 142 14.13 24.55 11.82
C ALA A 142 14.36 23.54 12.98
N THR A 143 13.28 23.24 13.70
CA THR A 143 13.25 22.18 14.70
C THR A 143 13.34 20.81 14.01
N ARG A 144 13.85 19.81 14.73
CA ARG A 144 13.85 18.42 14.26
C ARG A 144 13.42 17.45 15.35
N VAL A 145 12.96 16.28 14.92
CA VAL A 145 12.70 15.11 15.75
C VAL A 145 13.63 13.96 15.39
N ARG A 146 14.14 13.24 16.38
CA ARG A 146 14.69 11.88 16.27
C ARG A 146 13.59 10.91 16.71
N ILE A 147 13.18 9.99 15.84
CA ILE A 147 12.14 9.01 16.17
C ILE A 147 12.79 7.84 16.92
N ASP A 148 12.55 7.82 18.22
CA ASP A 148 13.08 6.82 19.13
C ASP A 148 12.19 5.58 19.09
N TYR A 149 12.78 4.39 18.92
CA TYR A 149 12.04 3.14 19.06
C TYR A 149 12.46 2.43 20.36
N SER A 150 11.47 1.99 21.13
CA SER A 150 11.70 1.08 22.25
C SER A 150 10.53 0.09 22.35
N SER A 151 10.69 -0.96 23.16
CA SER A 151 9.59 -1.90 23.43
C SER A 151 8.58 -1.35 24.44
N GLY A 152 9.03 -0.53 25.41
CA GLY A 152 8.22 -0.03 26.52
C GLY A 152 7.55 1.32 26.28
N ASN A 153 8.14 2.19 25.47
CA ASN A 153 7.55 3.45 25.01
C ASN A 153 7.50 3.46 23.46
N ARG A 154 6.30 3.67 22.91
CA ARG A 154 5.97 3.70 21.47
C ARG A 154 5.61 5.10 20.96
N THR A 155 5.78 6.11 21.80
CA THR A 155 5.47 7.53 21.54
C THR A 155 6.71 8.43 21.67
N SER A 156 7.78 7.93 22.31
CA SER A 156 9.04 8.65 22.52
C SER A 156 9.66 9.15 21.22
N CYS A 157 10.10 10.39 21.27
CA CYS A 157 11.04 10.96 20.32
C CYS A 157 12.00 11.89 21.07
N THR A 158 13.02 12.38 20.37
CA THR A 158 13.92 13.39 20.91
C THR A 158 13.80 14.64 20.05
N PHE A 159 13.30 15.72 20.64
CA PHE A 159 13.16 17.02 20.00
C PHE A 159 14.49 17.76 20.08
N ARG A 160 14.98 18.27 18.94
CA ARG A 160 16.18 19.11 18.86
C ARG A 160 15.83 20.50 18.36
N MET A 161 16.08 21.48 19.23
CA MET A 161 16.01 22.90 18.92
C MET A 161 17.34 23.35 18.31
N LEU A 162 17.29 24.25 17.32
CA LEU A 162 18.46 24.89 16.71
C LEU A 162 18.43 26.41 16.98
N LEU A 163 19.48 26.93 17.59
CA LEU A 163 19.81 28.35 17.68
C LEU A 163 20.89 28.64 16.62
N ARG A 164 20.48 29.24 15.49
CA ARG A 164 21.42 29.64 14.42
C ARG A 164 22.35 30.75 14.91
N GLN A 165 21.80 31.66 15.70
CA GLN A 165 22.47 32.74 16.43
C GLN A 165 21.71 33.02 17.73
N SER A 166 22.41 33.32 18.83
CA SER A 166 21.87 33.92 20.05
C SER A 166 23.02 34.45 20.92
N THR A 167 22.73 35.39 21.81
CA THR A 167 23.61 35.76 22.93
C THR A 167 23.00 35.23 24.22
N MET A 168 23.59 34.20 24.83
CA MET A 168 23.16 33.71 26.14
C MET A 168 23.76 34.59 27.24
N LYS A 169 22.94 35.04 28.19
CA LYS A 169 23.39 35.72 29.42
C LYS A 169 23.03 34.87 30.64
N VAL A 170 24.03 34.64 31.49
CA VAL A 170 23.93 33.93 32.78
C VAL A 170 24.56 34.82 33.87
N TYR A 171 24.35 34.52 35.16
CA TYR A 171 25.03 35.30 36.21
C TYR A 171 26.52 34.93 36.28
N ALA A 172 27.37 35.88 36.68
CA ALA A 172 28.81 35.69 36.86
C ALA A 172 29.19 35.23 38.29
N SER A 173 28.19 35.03 39.14
CA SER A 173 28.30 34.65 40.55
C SER A 173 27.01 33.93 41.00
N PRO A 174 27.09 32.96 41.92
CA PRO A 174 25.91 32.39 42.59
C PRO A 174 25.38 33.27 43.75
N ASP A 175 25.98 34.44 44.00
CA ASP A 175 25.46 35.42 44.96
C ASP A 175 24.20 36.10 44.40
N ASN A 176 23.15 36.20 45.20
CA ASN A 176 21.86 36.75 44.77
C ASN A 176 21.86 38.29 44.73
N ASP A 177 22.82 38.93 45.41
CA ASP A 177 23.00 40.38 45.40
C ASP A 177 23.96 40.85 44.27
N ASP A 178 24.55 39.92 43.51
CA ASP A 178 25.46 40.21 42.39
C ASP A 178 24.73 40.16 41.04
N GLU A 179 24.29 41.33 40.55
CA GLU A 179 23.64 41.45 39.23
C GLU A 179 24.59 41.20 38.04
N SER A 180 25.89 40.92 38.27
CA SER A 180 26.85 40.78 37.17
C SER A 180 26.56 39.59 36.26
N VAL A 181 26.66 39.80 34.94
CA VAL A 181 26.29 38.80 33.94
C VAL A 181 27.42 38.47 32.97
N THR A 182 27.54 37.16 32.73
CA THR A 182 28.44 36.52 31.79
C THR A 182 27.68 36.28 30.48
N SER A 183 28.14 36.90 29.40
CA SER A 183 27.54 36.76 28.06
C SER A 183 28.35 35.81 27.17
N PHE A 184 27.66 34.92 26.47
CA PHE A 184 28.21 33.91 25.55
C PHE A 184 27.58 34.04 24.17
N SER A 185 28.40 34.13 23.12
CA SER A 185 27.95 34.04 21.73
C SER A 185 27.62 32.59 21.36
N LEU A 186 26.39 32.29 20.95
CA LEU A 186 25.93 30.98 20.49
C LEU A 186 25.66 31.01 18.99
N LYS A 187 26.20 30.04 18.25
CA LYS A 187 26.08 29.98 16.78
C LYS A 187 26.01 28.55 16.29
N ASN A 188 24.96 28.21 15.55
CA ASN A 188 24.57 26.84 15.20
C ASN A 188 24.50 25.90 16.43
N PHE A 189 24.13 26.45 17.59
CA PHE A 189 24.02 25.71 18.84
C PHE A 189 22.71 24.90 18.81
N THR A 190 22.78 23.62 19.15
CA THR A 190 21.61 22.76 19.27
C THR A 190 21.52 22.17 20.67
N ILE A 191 20.28 22.00 21.12
CA ILE A 191 19.97 21.29 22.36
C ILE A 191 18.80 20.35 22.11
N ALA A 192 18.94 19.12 22.60
CA ALA A 192 18.00 18.04 22.40
C ALA A 192 17.37 17.59 23.74
N CYS A 193 16.12 17.16 23.75
CA CYS A 193 15.50 16.51 24.92
C CYS A 193 14.52 15.40 24.53
N PRO A 194 14.48 14.29 25.29
CA PRO A 194 13.42 13.29 25.18
C PRO A 194 12.03 13.89 25.46
N ILE A 195 11.04 13.50 24.67
CA ILE A 195 9.68 14.03 24.67
C ILE A 195 8.73 13.03 23.98
N ASP A 196 7.51 12.86 24.49
CA ASP A 196 6.52 12.02 23.85
C ASP A 196 5.74 12.75 22.76
N LEU A 197 5.41 12.03 21.69
CA LEU A 197 4.40 12.38 20.72
C LEU A 197 3.00 12.15 21.30
N ALA A 198 2.06 13.03 20.97
CA ALA A 198 0.66 12.96 21.38
C ALA A 198 -0.29 13.29 20.23
N LEU A 199 -1.50 12.72 20.27
CA LEU A 199 -2.64 13.15 19.46
C LEU A 199 -3.64 13.85 20.38
N VAL A 200 -4.10 15.04 20.00
CA VAL A 200 -5.21 15.74 20.66
C VAL A 200 -6.28 16.11 19.63
N GLU A 201 -7.54 16.02 20.03
CA GLU A 201 -8.66 16.47 19.23
C GLU A 201 -8.78 18.00 19.32
N ILE A 202 -8.89 18.69 18.19
CA ILE A 202 -9.01 20.15 18.15
C ILE A 202 -10.47 20.58 18.07
N ASP A 203 -10.77 21.74 18.64
CA ASP A 203 -12.11 22.32 18.69
C ASP A 203 -12.62 22.74 17.30
N ASP A 204 -13.90 22.47 17.01
CA ASP A 204 -14.54 22.72 15.71
C ASP A 204 -14.62 24.22 15.32
N GLU A 205 -14.65 25.13 16.30
CA GLU A 205 -14.62 26.57 16.06
C GLU A 205 -13.19 27.11 15.83
N SER A 206 -12.16 26.26 16.00
CA SER A 206 -10.76 26.69 15.87
C SER A 206 -10.34 27.02 14.42
N PRO A 207 -9.44 27.99 14.21
CA PRO A 207 -8.95 28.34 12.87
C PRO A 207 -8.27 27.17 12.14
N ASP A 208 -7.57 26.28 12.87
CA ASP A 208 -6.91 25.12 12.27
C ASP A 208 -7.91 24.02 11.87
N TYR A 209 -9.00 23.82 12.61
CA TYR A 209 -10.10 22.94 12.19
C TYR A 209 -10.70 23.43 10.87
N GLN A 210 -11.04 24.72 10.79
CA GLN A 210 -11.61 25.32 9.58
C GLN A 210 -10.61 25.29 8.40
N ARG A 211 -9.31 25.49 8.65
CA ARG A 211 -8.25 25.32 7.64
C ARG A 211 -8.20 23.88 7.11
N VAL A 212 -8.16 22.88 7.99
CA VAL A 212 -8.10 21.47 7.59
C VAL A 212 -9.39 21.02 6.89
N ARG A 213 -10.59 21.42 7.34
CA ARG A 213 -11.85 21.17 6.60
C ARG A 213 -11.86 21.79 5.20
N THR A 214 -11.19 22.93 5.02
CA THR A 214 -11.01 23.57 3.70
C THR A 214 -10.00 22.80 2.83
N LEU A 215 -8.88 22.33 3.40
CA LEU A 215 -7.90 21.47 2.72
C LEU A 215 -8.51 20.12 2.30
N MET A 216 -9.43 19.57 3.10
CA MET A 216 -10.26 18.40 2.77
C MET A 216 -11.32 18.69 1.69
N GLY A 217 -11.34 19.87 1.05
CA GLY A 217 -12.35 20.22 0.03
C GLY A 217 -13.79 20.21 0.55
N HIS A 218 -13.99 20.42 1.85
CA HIS A 218 -15.29 20.34 2.54
C HIS A 218 -16.04 19.00 2.38
N VAL A 219 -15.33 17.86 2.27
CA VAL A 219 -15.95 16.51 2.18
C VAL A 219 -17.07 16.34 3.25
N PRO A 220 -18.29 15.95 2.83
CA PRO A 220 -19.41 15.67 3.72
C PRO A 220 -19.16 14.58 4.78
N GLY A 221 -19.89 14.72 5.88
CA GLY A 221 -19.68 13.97 7.12
C GLY A 221 -19.27 14.90 8.28
N ASP A 222 -19.42 14.37 9.48
CA ASP A 222 -18.97 14.93 10.74
C ASP A 222 -17.64 14.25 11.11
N TYR A 223 -16.63 15.07 11.39
CA TYR A 223 -15.23 14.68 11.51
C TYR A 223 -14.58 15.33 12.73
N SER A 224 -13.98 14.52 13.59
CA SER A 224 -13.01 14.99 14.56
C SER A 224 -11.65 15.13 13.89
N ILE A 225 -11.11 16.35 13.88
CA ILE A 225 -9.73 16.60 13.43
C ILE A 225 -8.80 16.46 14.63
N ARG A 226 -7.71 15.71 14.45
CA ARG A 226 -6.72 15.42 15.50
C ARG A 226 -5.36 15.96 15.10
N GLN A 227 -4.78 16.78 15.97
CA GLN A 227 -3.43 17.31 15.85
C GLN A 227 -2.42 16.29 16.40
N LEU A 228 -1.43 15.89 15.59
CA LEU A 228 -0.19 15.28 16.09
C LEU A 228 0.72 16.40 16.60
N PHE A 229 1.24 16.26 17.81
CA PHE A 229 2.15 17.23 18.40
C PHE A 229 3.17 16.59 19.35
N LEU A 230 4.23 17.33 19.64
CA LEU A 230 5.18 17.10 20.72
C LEU A 230 4.58 17.55 22.05
N ASP A 231 4.35 16.64 23.00
CA ASP A 231 3.82 17.02 24.30
C ASP A 231 4.92 17.59 25.19
N PHE A 232 5.09 18.92 25.13
CA PHE A 232 6.03 19.67 25.97
C PHE A 232 5.75 19.57 27.50
N ASN A 233 4.76 18.82 27.96
CA ASN A 233 4.58 18.47 29.37
C ASN A 233 5.30 17.16 29.77
N THR A 234 5.68 16.34 28.78
CA THR A 234 6.53 15.13 28.97
C THR A 234 8.03 15.42 28.76
N ALA A 235 8.36 16.59 28.22
CA ALA A 235 9.71 16.99 27.84
C ALA A 235 10.69 16.96 29.02
N GLN A 236 11.76 16.18 28.90
CA GLN A 236 12.82 16.06 29.93
C GLN A 236 13.80 17.23 29.85
N THR A 237 13.29 18.46 29.99
CA THR A 237 14.02 19.71 29.76
C THR A 237 15.14 19.97 30.77
N ASN A 238 15.01 19.43 31.98
CA ASN A 238 16.03 19.42 33.03
C ASN A 238 17.10 18.34 32.82
N HIS A 239 16.88 17.39 31.90
CA HIS A 239 17.79 16.29 31.55
C HIS A 239 17.89 16.15 30.02
N PRO A 240 18.38 17.19 29.30
CA PRO A 240 18.53 17.15 27.85
C PRO A 240 19.48 16.03 27.40
N ASP A 241 19.25 15.51 26.20
CA ASP A 241 20.12 14.52 25.57
C ASP A 241 21.40 15.21 25.10
N ILE A 242 22.43 15.17 25.95
CA ILE A 242 23.76 15.72 25.66
C ILE A 242 24.47 14.97 24.53
N GLY A 243 24.06 13.72 24.22
CA GLY A 243 24.60 12.96 23.08
C GLY A 243 24.12 13.50 21.74
N ASP A 244 22.86 13.97 21.69
CA ASP A 244 22.24 14.56 20.50
C ASP A 244 22.32 16.09 20.41
N SER A 245 22.87 16.73 21.44
CA SER A 245 23.11 18.17 21.51
C SER A 245 24.50 18.52 20.98
N ASP A 246 24.56 19.20 19.83
CA ASP A 246 25.80 19.80 19.32
C ASP A 246 25.86 21.29 19.68
N PHE A 247 26.80 21.66 20.55
CA PHE A 247 27.03 23.04 20.97
C PHE A 247 27.88 23.84 19.95
N GLY A 248 28.24 23.24 18.81
CA GLY A 248 29.01 23.82 17.73
C GLY A 248 30.51 23.75 17.95
N VAL A 249 31.26 24.57 17.21
CA VAL A 249 32.72 24.70 17.36
C VAL A 249 33.12 26.08 17.87
N TRP A 250 34.33 26.18 18.43
CA TRP A 250 34.96 27.44 18.79
C TRP A 250 35.41 28.21 17.55
N THR A 251 35.09 29.50 17.53
CA THR A 251 35.40 30.46 16.46
C THR A 251 36.14 31.67 17.04
N ASN A 252 36.72 32.49 16.16
CA ASN A 252 37.34 33.75 16.57
C ASN A 252 36.36 34.76 17.18
N ASP A 253 35.05 34.56 17.00
CA ASP A 253 34.00 35.45 17.49
C ASP A 253 33.46 35.03 18.88
N ASP A 254 33.86 33.85 19.39
CA ASP A 254 33.36 33.30 20.66
C ASP A 254 34.14 33.81 21.87
N TRP A 255 33.62 34.88 22.47
CA TRP A 255 34.15 35.46 23.70
C TRP A 255 33.17 35.25 24.85
N ILE A 256 33.72 35.13 26.06
CA ILE A 256 33.00 35.35 27.29
C ILE A 256 33.16 36.82 27.67
N LEU A 257 32.07 37.51 27.98
CA LEU A 257 32.06 38.93 28.36
C LEU A 257 31.42 39.09 29.73
N LYS A 258 32.08 39.77 30.67
CA LYS A 258 31.50 40.17 31.96
C LYS A 258 30.96 41.60 31.86
N ASP A 259 29.73 41.81 32.31
CA ASP A 259 29.05 43.11 32.52
C ASP A 259 28.96 44.06 31.32
N MET A 260 29.19 43.53 30.11
CA MET A 260 29.16 44.28 28.87
C MET A 260 27.88 43.98 28.10
N ASP A 261 27.02 44.98 27.93
CA ASP A 261 25.89 44.92 26.98
C ASP A 261 26.33 45.10 25.50
N VAL A 262 27.64 45.05 25.22
CA VAL A 262 28.22 45.14 23.88
C VAL A 262 28.68 43.74 23.42
N PRO A 263 28.12 43.14 22.35
CA PRO A 263 28.20 41.70 22.11
C PRO A 263 29.56 41.17 21.61
N THR A 264 30.56 42.03 21.35
CA THR A 264 31.92 41.61 20.97
C THR A 264 32.97 42.60 21.50
N PRO A 265 34.18 42.12 21.86
CA PRO A 265 35.28 42.99 22.27
C PRO A 265 35.95 43.65 21.05
N PRO A 266 36.81 44.67 21.25
CA PRO A 266 37.44 45.40 20.15
C PRO A 266 38.20 44.50 19.18
N ARG A 267 38.19 44.84 17.89
CA ARG A 267 38.79 44.04 16.82
C ARG A 267 40.31 43.86 17.05
N GLY A 268 40.73 42.64 17.38
CA GLY A 268 42.12 42.29 17.68
C GLY A 268 42.50 42.35 19.18
N ALA A 269 41.53 42.55 20.07
CA ALA A 269 41.76 42.55 21.50
C ALA A 269 42.34 41.22 22.03
N GLN A 270 43.08 41.32 23.14
CA GLN A 270 43.62 40.18 23.89
C GLN A 270 42.75 39.92 25.13
N PRO A 271 42.70 38.69 25.68
CA PRO A 271 41.93 38.40 26.89
C PRO A 271 42.26 39.34 28.07
N THR A 272 41.23 39.73 28.81
CA THR A 272 41.27 40.58 30.02
C THR A 272 40.27 40.07 31.06
N GLU A 273 40.27 40.68 32.26
CA GLU A 273 39.29 40.40 33.32
C GLU A 273 37.81 40.65 32.90
N ASN A 274 37.58 41.52 31.91
CA ASN A 274 36.23 41.89 31.46
C ASN A 274 35.77 41.11 30.22
N TYR A 275 36.71 40.47 29.49
CA TYR A 275 36.39 39.61 28.37
C TYR A 275 37.53 38.61 28.09
N TRP A 276 37.20 37.31 28.04
CA TRP A 276 38.18 36.23 27.88
C TRP A 276 37.68 35.14 26.92
N ARG A 277 38.52 34.14 26.69
CA ARG A 277 38.12 32.92 25.97
C ARG A 277 37.73 31.84 26.98
N PRO A 278 36.71 31.02 26.71
CA PRO A 278 36.37 29.86 27.54
C PRO A 278 37.56 28.94 27.80
N ASP A 279 37.57 28.25 28.94
CA ASP A 279 38.57 27.21 29.19
C ASP A 279 38.45 26.10 28.15
N GLY A 280 39.59 25.67 27.61
CA GLY A 280 39.65 24.71 26.51
C GLY A 280 39.28 25.26 25.12
N TRP A 281 39.06 26.58 24.97
CA TRP A 281 38.86 27.23 23.66
C TRP A 281 40.05 26.96 22.72
N GLU A 282 39.75 26.48 21.51
CA GLU A 282 40.72 26.16 20.48
C GLU A 282 40.03 26.21 19.11
N LEU A 283 40.49 27.07 18.21
CA LEU A 283 39.78 27.40 16.96
C LEU A 283 39.47 26.15 16.11
N GLY A 284 38.17 25.93 15.84
CA GLY A 284 37.65 24.81 15.04
C GLY A 284 37.34 23.53 15.83
N LYS A 285 37.66 23.47 17.12
CA LYS A 285 37.33 22.36 18.02
C LYS A 285 35.89 22.47 18.52
N SER A 286 35.21 21.35 18.73
CA SER A 286 33.88 21.30 19.34
C SER A 286 33.86 21.99 20.71
N ARG A 287 32.79 22.71 21.02
CA ARG A 287 32.59 23.32 22.33
C ARG A 287 32.26 22.25 23.35
N VAL A 288 32.92 22.32 24.50
CA VAL A 288 32.53 21.58 25.70
C VAL A 288 32.09 22.63 26.70
N LEU A 289 30.87 22.48 27.22
CA LEU A 289 30.38 23.30 28.33
C LEU A 289 30.87 22.67 29.63
N ASP A 290 31.29 23.50 30.58
CA ASP A 290 31.43 23.07 31.97
C ASP A 290 30.05 22.82 32.61
N ALA A 291 30.04 22.26 33.82
CA ALA A 291 28.80 21.87 34.49
C ALA A 291 27.90 23.06 34.88
N GLU A 292 28.48 24.22 35.20
CA GLU A 292 27.75 25.41 35.66
C GLU A 292 27.09 26.13 34.48
N VAL A 293 27.82 26.28 33.37
CA VAL A 293 27.26 26.79 32.11
C VAL A 293 26.20 25.83 31.56
N LEU A 294 26.38 24.52 31.70
CA LEU A 294 25.37 23.53 31.28
C LEU A 294 24.09 23.57 32.13
N GLU A 295 24.19 23.74 33.45
CA GLU A 295 23.01 23.89 34.33
C GLU A 295 22.22 25.17 33.99
N ASN A 296 22.92 26.28 33.70
CA ASN A 296 22.27 27.50 33.22
C ASN A 296 21.60 27.31 31.85
N VAL A 297 22.25 26.61 30.91
CA VAL A 297 21.66 26.24 29.61
C VAL A 297 20.39 25.40 29.79
N GLN A 298 20.38 24.42 30.71
CA GLN A 298 19.22 23.61 31.04
C GLN A 298 18.06 24.46 31.55
N MET A 299 18.32 25.36 32.51
CA MET A 299 17.31 26.26 33.07
C MET A 299 16.70 27.19 32.01
N LEU A 300 17.55 27.76 31.14
CA LEU A 300 17.16 28.62 30.03
C LEU A 300 16.33 27.88 28.97
N PHE A 301 16.73 26.66 28.62
CA PHE A 301 16.02 25.82 27.66
C PHE A 301 14.66 25.35 28.20
N GLN A 302 14.60 24.92 29.46
CA GLN A 302 13.35 24.65 30.14
C GLN A 302 12.41 25.86 30.09
N LYS A 303 12.90 27.06 30.44
CA LYS A 303 12.06 28.28 30.37
C LYS A 303 11.59 28.59 28.95
N SER A 304 12.45 28.37 27.95
CA SER A 304 12.13 28.58 26.54
C SER A 304 11.00 27.65 26.07
N ILE A 305 11.00 26.40 26.55
CA ILE A 305 9.91 25.44 26.33
C ILE A 305 8.64 25.86 27.09
N ASP A 306 8.76 26.07 28.41
CA ASP A 306 7.62 26.35 29.30
C ASP A 306 6.92 27.70 29.05
N THR A 307 7.56 28.60 28.30
CA THR A 307 6.95 29.85 27.84
C THR A 307 6.81 29.85 26.32
N LYS A 308 7.86 30.20 25.58
CA LYS A 308 7.76 30.59 24.17
C LYS A 308 7.37 29.47 23.21
N LEU A 309 7.86 28.24 23.40
CA LEU A 309 7.50 27.14 22.48
C LEU A 309 6.09 26.59 22.75
N LYS A 310 5.61 26.62 24.01
CA LYS A 310 4.19 26.37 24.33
C LYS A 310 3.28 27.49 23.83
N GLU A 311 3.63 28.76 24.04
CA GLU A 311 2.90 29.94 23.52
C GLU A 311 2.77 29.94 21.99
N ALA A 312 3.80 29.46 21.26
CA ALA A 312 3.85 29.46 19.81
C ALA A 312 3.26 28.19 19.14
N ASN A 313 2.67 27.25 19.90
CA ASN A 313 2.26 25.91 19.43
C ASN A 313 3.38 25.15 18.69
N ALA A 314 4.66 25.39 19.02
CA ALA A 314 5.82 24.94 18.26
C ALA A 314 6.05 23.41 18.29
N GLY A 315 5.19 22.67 19.00
CA GLY A 315 5.16 21.21 19.01
C GLY A 315 4.29 20.60 17.93
N GLN A 316 3.47 21.37 17.22
CA GLN A 316 2.55 20.92 16.18
C GLN A 316 3.29 20.22 15.00
N ILE A 317 3.01 18.94 14.73
CA ILE A 317 3.64 18.12 13.67
C ILE A 317 2.66 17.79 12.52
N GLY A 318 1.34 17.84 12.73
CA GLY A 318 0.38 17.70 11.64
C GLY A 318 -1.05 17.44 12.11
N PHE A 319 -1.93 17.10 11.16
CA PHE A 319 -3.35 16.84 11.37
C PHE A 319 -3.84 15.65 10.57
N THR A 320 -4.72 14.87 11.17
CA THR A 320 -5.50 13.78 10.52
C THR A 320 -6.98 13.96 10.86
N ALA A 321 -7.87 13.45 10.00
CA ALA A 321 -9.31 13.61 10.13
C ALA A 321 -10.01 12.25 10.28
N VAL A 322 -10.64 12.03 11.44
CA VAL A 322 -11.36 10.79 11.78
C VAL A 322 -12.85 11.04 11.61
N LEU A 323 -13.58 10.13 10.94
CA LEU A 323 -15.04 10.27 10.80
C LEU A 323 -15.74 9.85 12.10
N ASN A 324 -16.62 10.72 12.59
CA ASN A 324 -17.54 10.41 13.69
C ASN A 324 -18.88 9.88 13.15
N SER A 325 -19.49 10.60 12.21
CA SER A 325 -20.83 10.29 11.69
C SER A 325 -21.11 10.93 10.32
N GLY A 326 -22.30 10.69 9.76
CA GLY A 326 -22.78 11.36 8.54
C GLY A 326 -22.49 10.60 7.24
N ALA A 327 -22.57 11.32 6.12
CA ALA A 327 -22.53 10.73 4.77
C ALA A 327 -21.17 10.10 4.43
N GLN A 328 -21.20 9.00 3.66
CA GLN A 328 -20.03 8.41 3.01
C GLN A 328 -19.70 9.19 1.73
N ASP A 329 -18.41 9.35 1.42
CA ASP A 329 -17.93 9.94 0.17
C ASP A 329 -16.58 9.27 -0.18
N PRO A 330 -15.51 9.42 0.63
CA PRO A 330 -14.46 8.41 0.69
C PRO A 330 -15.00 7.09 1.24
N THR A 331 -14.49 6.00 0.70
CA THR A 331 -14.79 4.60 1.04
C THR A 331 -14.04 4.18 2.31
N PHE A 332 -12.74 4.44 2.41
CA PHE A 332 -11.87 3.91 3.46
C PHE A 332 -11.54 4.98 4.51
N LYS A 333 -12.56 5.69 5.03
CA LYS A 333 -12.36 6.72 6.06
C LYS A 333 -11.81 6.11 7.37
N PRO A 334 -10.72 6.63 7.94
CA PRO A 334 -10.33 6.32 9.31
C PRO A 334 -11.45 6.69 10.30
N THR A 335 -11.73 5.77 11.23
CA THR A 335 -12.76 5.88 12.27
C THR A 335 -12.20 5.61 13.67
N ALA A 336 -11.05 4.93 13.77
CA ALA A 336 -10.20 4.94 14.94
C ALA A 336 -8.73 4.91 14.53
N LEU A 337 -7.87 5.53 15.34
CA LEU A 337 -6.46 5.76 15.06
C LEU A 337 -5.64 5.67 16.37
N ARG A 338 -4.44 5.09 16.28
CA ARG A 338 -3.32 5.30 17.20
C ARG A 338 -2.02 5.44 16.41
N PHE A 339 -0.94 5.87 17.04
CA PHE A 339 0.40 5.92 16.41
C PHE A 339 1.41 5.06 17.16
N GLN A 340 2.52 4.75 16.49
CA GLN A 340 3.61 3.93 17.01
C GLN A 340 4.96 4.34 16.39
N THR A 341 6.00 4.49 17.21
CA THR A 341 7.38 4.53 16.73
C THR A 341 7.93 3.14 16.44
N TYR A 342 8.61 3.02 15.30
CA TYR A 342 9.01 1.74 14.70
C TYR A 342 10.36 1.88 13.99
N PRO A 343 11.33 0.98 14.18
CA PRO A 343 12.66 1.10 13.59
C PRO A 343 12.66 0.84 12.08
N TRP A 344 13.50 1.57 11.36
CA TRP A 344 14.00 1.13 10.06
C TRP A 344 15.07 0.06 10.29
N SER A 345 15.23 -0.87 9.36
CA SER A 345 16.18 -1.99 9.47
C SER A 345 17.07 -2.10 8.22
N ASP A 346 18.35 -2.37 8.42
CA ASP A 346 19.28 -2.73 7.36
C ASP A 346 19.51 -4.26 7.30
N ALA A 347 20.55 -4.69 6.59
CA ALA A 347 20.93 -6.10 6.46
C ALA A 347 21.45 -6.74 7.76
N THR A 348 21.67 -5.96 8.83
CA THR A 348 22.12 -6.41 10.16
C THR A 348 20.98 -6.43 11.17
N GLY A 349 20.00 -5.54 11.04
CA GLY A 349 18.79 -5.50 11.87
C GLY A 349 18.21 -4.09 12.02
N PRO A 350 17.34 -3.88 13.02
CA PRO A 350 16.86 -2.55 13.43
C PRO A 350 18.02 -1.57 13.68
N VAL A 351 17.93 -0.38 13.10
CA VAL A 351 18.95 0.67 13.21
C VAL A 351 18.65 1.59 14.39
N ASP A 352 19.69 1.92 15.15
CA ASP A 352 19.58 2.82 16.30
C ASP A 352 19.07 4.22 15.91
N PRO A 353 18.27 4.90 16.76
CA PRO A 353 17.80 6.25 16.50
C PRO A 353 18.96 7.25 16.31
N GLY A 354 18.80 8.20 15.39
CA GLY A 354 19.76 9.28 15.21
C GLY A 354 19.27 10.35 14.25
N PHE A 355 19.77 11.57 14.38
CA PHE A 355 19.41 12.68 13.47
C PHE A 355 19.99 12.54 12.05
N GLU A 356 21.03 11.74 11.87
CA GLU A 356 21.82 11.62 10.64
C GLU A 356 21.99 10.13 10.23
N GLY A 357 22.70 9.85 9.13
CA GLY A 357 23.00 8.48 8.68
C GLY A 357 21.77 7.69 8.23
N THR A 358 21.59 6.47 8.73
CA THR A 358 20.40 5.62 8.53
C THR A 358 19.36 5.75 9.65
N GLY A 359 19.72 6.24 10.84
CA GLY A 359 18.78 6.45 11.96
C GLY A 359 17.64 7.41 11.60
N ARG A 360 17.88 8.37 10.69
CA ARG A 360 16.87 9.27 10.10
C ARG A 360 15.79 8.58 9.25
N LEU A 361 15.85 7.26 9.08
CA LEU A 361 14.84 6.48 8.37
C LEU A 361 13.80 5.84 9.30
N ASN A 362 14.00 5.89 10.64
CA ASN A 362 13.03 5.39 11.62
C ASN A 362 11.63 5.99 11.43
N TYR A 363 10.60 5.19 11.69
CA TYR A 363 9.23 5.48 11.30
C TYR A 363 8.35 5.93 12.46
N LEU A 364 7.51 6.92 12.19
CA LEU A 364 6.22 7.07 12.86
C LEU A 364 5.16 6.40 12.01
N LEU A 365 4.48 5.40 12.58
CA LEU A 365 3.35 4.71 11.95
C LEU A 365 2.04 5.25 12.53
N TYR A 366 1.10 5.57 11.66
CA TYR A 366 -0.33 5.70 11.99
C TYR A 366 -0.97 4.33 11.76
N LEU A 367 -1.74 3.85 12.74
CA LEU A 367 -2.37 2.54 12.75
C LEU A 367 -3.89 2.74 12.84
N GLU A 368 -4.59 2.43 11.75
CA GLU A 368 -5.94 2.95 11.48
C GLU A 368 -6.98 1.84 11.24
N MET A 369 -8.20 2.12 11.68
CA MET A 369 -9.39 1.26 11.56
C MET A 369 -10.51 2.01 10.83
N THR A 370 -11.25 1.30 9.99
CA THR A 370 -12.39 1.82 9.21
C THR A 370 -13.69 1.14 9.64
N ASP A 371 -14.84 1.59 9.11
CA ASP A 371 -16.21 1.11 9.45
C ASP A 371 -16.54 1.09 10.95
N SER A 372 -15.97 2.04 11.72
CA SER A 372 -16.15 2.15 13.17
C SER A 372 -15.71 0.91 13.96
N LYS A 373 -14.80 0.10 13.39
CA LYS A 373 -14.17 -1.02 14.10
C LYS A 373 -13.31 -0.49 15.25
N PRO A 374 -13.32 -1.14 16.42
CA PRO A 374 -12.45 -0.77 17.53
C PRO A 374 -10.99 -1.03 17.19
N LEU A 375 -10.09 -0.24 17.79
CA LEU A 375 -8.65 -0.51 17.73
C LEU A 375 -8.32 -1.90 18.31
N PRO A 376 -7.38 -2.64 17.69
CA PRO A 376 -6.76 -3.82 18.29
C PRO A 376 -6.20 -3.55 19.70
N GLY A 377 -6.13 -4.63 20.49
CA GLY A 377 -5.63 -4.62 21.88
C GLY A 377 -4.98 -5.95 22.24
N GLY A 378 -4.16 -5.96 23.30
CA GLY A 378 -3.34 -7.13 23.65
C GLY A 378 -2.16 -7.31 22.70
N ASP A 379 -1.83 -8.56 22.34
CA ASP A 379 -0.65 -8.88 21.51
C ASP A 379 -0.69 -8.26 20.09
N ASP A 380 -1.86 -7.83 19.61
CA ASP A 380 -2.07 -7.14 18.35
C ASP A 380 -2.21 -5.60 18.48
N GLU A 381 -2.08 -5.03 19.69
CA GLU A 381 -2.27 -3.59 19.95
C GLU A 381 -1.29 -2.69 19.18
N TYR A 382 -0.11 -3.23 18.88
CA TYR A 382 0.98 -2.59 18.17
C TYR A 382 1.62 -3.56 17.18
N LEU A 383 2.25 -3.03 16.15
CA LEU A 383 2.95 -3.83 15.16
C LEU A 383 4.31 -4.32 15.68
N ASN A 384 4.56 -5.61 15.44
CA ASN A 384 5.87 -6.21 15.64
C ASN A 384 6.80 -5.86 14.48
N VAL A 385 8.10 -5.68 14.77
CA VAL A 385 9.11 -5.35 13.76
C VAL A 385 9.24 -6.52 12.78
N THR A 386 8.86 -6.27 11.52
CA THR A 386 8.75 -7.29 10.46
C THR A 386 9.43 -6.93 9.14
N GLY A 387 9.93 -5.69 9.01
CA GLY A 387 10.52 -5.14 7.79
C GLY A 387 10.29 -3.63 7.63
N ASN A 388 10.87 -3.05 6.57
CA ASN A 388 10.73 -1.63 6.23
C ASN A 388 9.41 -1.35 5.51
N TRP A 389 8.83 -0.17 5.74
CA TRP A 389 7.57 0.25 5.14
C TRP A 389 7.73 1.04 3.85
N THR A 390 8.95 1.50 3.54
CA THR A 390 9.25 2.40 2.42
C THR A 390 10.49 1.93 1.67
N ASP A 391 10.55 2.20 0.37
CA ASP A 391 11.66 1.81 -0.52
C ASP A 391 12.95 2.59 -0.25
N GLY A 392 12.86 3.82 0.27
CA GLY A 392 13.97 4.76 0.40
C GLY A 392 15.08 4.30 1.36
N THR A 393 16.32 4.54 0.93
CA THR A 393 17.57 4.13 1.59
C THR A 393 18.61 5.27 1.69
N ASP A 394 18.65 6.22 0.75
CA ASP A 394 19.52 7.39 0.79
C ASP A 394 18.78 8.70 0.44
N PRO A 395 18.30 9.42 1.47
CA PRO A 395 17.73 10.76 1.35
C PRO A 395 18.63 11.86 0.74
N SER A 396 19.85 11.56 0.28
CA SER A 396 20.68 12.46 -0.53
C SER A 396 20.53 12.26 -2.04
N GLN A 397 20.01 11.10 -2.48
CA GLN A 397 19.83 10.75 -3.90
C GLN A 397 18.36 10.55 -4.29
N GLU A 398 17.50 10.20 -3.33
CA GLU A 398 16.12 9.78 -3.55
C GLU A 398 15.11 10.88 -3.21
N GLY A 399 13.94 10.86 -3.86
CA GLY A 399 12.87 11.85 -3.66
C GLY A 399 12.01 11.57 -2.43
N ILE A 400 11.31 12.59 -1.92
CA ILE A 400 10.46 12.51 -0.71
C ILE A 400 9.41 11.37 -0.76
N ALA A 401 8.94 11.01 -1.96
CA ALA A 401 7.99 9.91 -2.20
C ALA A 401 8.54 8.51 -1.81
N GLU A 402 9.86 8.36 -1.74
CA GLU A 402 10.52 7.12 -1.29
C GLU A 402 10.54 6.98 0.24
N PHE A 403 10.12 8.02 0.97
CA PHE A 403 10.29 8.17 2.42
C PHE A 403 8.97 8.26 3.22
N ALA A 404 7.84 8.00 2.55
CA ALA A 404 6.55 7.75 3.19
C ALA A 404 5.71 6.78 2.35
N SER A 405 4.85 5.99 2.99
CA SER A 405 3.95 5.05 2.31
C SER A 405 2.64 4.86 3.04
N TYR A 406 1.61 4.47 2.30
CA TYR A 406 0.29 4.09 2.80
C TYR A 406 0.00 2.65 2.39
N VAL A 407 -0.57 1.87 3.30
CA VAL A 407 -0.93 0.46 3.07
C VAL A 407 -2.37 0.24 3.49
N LEU A 408 -3.18 -0.26 2.56
CA LEU A 408 -4.58 -0.65 2.78
C LEU A 408 -4.70 -2.18 2.69
N ALA A 409 -5.26 -2.81 3.72
CA ALA A 409 -5.34 -4.26 3.83
C ALA A 409 -6.16 -4.88 2.68
N ARG A 410 -5.70 -6.03 2.16
CA ARG A 410 -6.37 -6.79 1.08
C ARG A 410 -7.85 -7.01 1.36
N GLN A 411 -8.17 -7.36 2.61
CA GLN A 411 -9.53 -7.63 3.05
C GLN A 411 -10.46 -6.44 2.80
N ARG A 412 -9.97 -5.22 3.03
CA ARG A 412 -10.72 -3.98 2.82
C ARG A 412 -10.85 -3.64 1.34
N PHE A 413 -9.72 -3.55 0.64
CA PHE A 413 -9.71 -3.11 -0.75
C PHE A 413 -10.35 -4.15 -1.68
N LEU A 414 -9.86 -5.39 -1.67
CA LEU A 414 -10.32 -6.42 -2.60
C LEU A 414 -11.55 -7.16 -2.09
N ASP A 415 -11.46 -7.80 -0.91
CA ASP A 415 -12.47 -8.78 -0.50
C ASP A 415 -13.82 -8.13 -0.11
N GLU A 416 -13.79 -6.96 0.55
CA GLU A 416 -14.99 -6.27 1.05
C GLU A 416 -15.52 -5.16 0.12
N TRP A 417 -14.68 -4.53 -0.72
CA TRP A 417 -15.10 -3.39 -1.57
C TRP A 417 -15.06 -3.64 -3.08
N PHE A 418 -13.93 -4.13 -3.64
CA PHE A 418 -13.74 -4.22 -5.10
C PHE A 418 -14.39 -5.48 -5.71
N LEU A 419 -14.20 -6.66 -5.11
CA LEU A 419 -14.73 -7.93 -5.63
C LEU A 419 -16.28 -8.00 -5.67
N PRO A 420 -17.03 -7.46 -4.70
CA PRO A 420 -18.48 -7.30 -4.83
C PRO A 420 -18.87 -6.47 -6.07
N ARG A 421 -18.12 -5.40 -6.37
CA ARG A 421 -18.37 -4.58 -7.57
C ARG A 421 -17.98 -5.30 -8.86
N LEU A 422 -16.87 -6.02 -8.87
CA LEU A 422 -16.48 -6.86 -10.02
C LEU A 422 -17.49 -8.00 -10.29
N SER A 423 -18.25 -8.44 -9.28
CA SER A 423 -19.30 -9.46 -9.46
C SER A 423 -20.40 -9.00 -10.43
N LYS A 424 -20.79 -7.72 -10.41
CA LYS A 424 -21.74 -7.16 -11.39
C LYS A 424 -21.15 -7.01 -12.79
N ILE A 425 -19.89 -6.58 -12.91
CA ILE A 425 -19.20 -6.51 -14.22
C ILE A 425 -19.06 -7.91 -14.81
N ASN A 426 -18.71 -8.90 -14.00
CA ASN A 426 -18.64 -10.30 -14.38
C ASN A 426 -20.00 -10.79 -14.92
N ARG A 427 -21.11 -10.44 -14.24
CA ARG A 427 -22.47 -10.71 -14.70
C ARG A 427 -22.84 -9.94 -15.98
N MET A 428 -22.43 -8.69 -16.12
CA MET A 428 -22.66 -7.85 -17.32
C MET A 428 -22.00 -8.44 -18.58
N MET A 429 -20.79 -9.00 -18.44
CA MET A 429 -20.03 -9.61 -19.55
C MET A 429 -20.34 -11.10 -19.76
N SER A 430 -21.06 -11.73 -18.83
CA SER A 430 -21.51 -13.13 -18.91
C SER A 430 -22.81 -13.27 -19.71
N ALA A 431 -23.14 -14.49 -20.14
CA ALA A 431 -24.46 -14.78 -20.68
C ALA A 431 -25.33 -15.62 -19.73
N SER A 432 -26.63 -15.59 -20.01
CA SER A 432 -27.69 -16.31 -19.31
C SER A 432 -28.61 -16.96 -20.33
N MET A 433 -29.31 -18.03 -19.96
CA MET A 433 -30.40 -18.59 -20.77
C MET A 433 -31.72 -18.08 -20.19
N THR A 434 -32.55 -17.42 -21.01
CA THR A 434 -33.72 -16.65 -20.53
C THR A 434 -35.06 -17.27 -20.93
N VAL A 435 -35.15 -17.86 -22.12
CA VAL A 435 -36.36 -18.54 -22.61
C VAL A 435 -35.95 -19.81 -23.34
N THR A 436 -36.63 -20.91 -23.03
CA THR A 436 -36.60 -22.14 -23.84
C THR A 436 -38.04 -22.50 -24.20
N SER A 437 -38.39 -22.47 -25.49
CA SER A 437 -39.73 -22.81 -25.94
C SER A 437 -39.67 -23.86 -27.04
N HIS A 438 -40.33 -24.99 -26.82
CA HIS A 438 -40.58 -25.99 -27.86
C HIS A 438 -42.01 -25.90 -28.37
N HIS A 439 -42.22 -26.22 -29.65
CA HIS A 439 -43.54 -26.55 -30.17
C HIS A 439 -43.47 -27.84 -31.00
N TRP A 440 -44.31 -28.81 -30.63
CA TRP A 440 -44.45 -30.08 -31.34
C TRP A 440 -45.76 -30.05 -32.12
N GLN A 441 -45.69 -29.81 -33.43
CA GLN A 441 -46.88 -29.90 -34.29
C GLN A 441 -46.86 -31.21 -35.07
N VAL A 442 -47.82 -32.08 -34.76
CA VAL A 442 -48.11 -33.29 -35.53
C VAL A 442 -49.27 -32.96 -36.48
N SER A 443 -49.01 -32.94 -37.79
CA SER A 443 -50.07 -32.90 -38.79
C SER A 443 -50.12 -34.21 -39.56
N GLY A 444 -51.33 -34.74 -39.78
CA GLY A 444 -51.52 -36.06 -40.36
C GLY A 444 -52.63 -36.08 -41.40
N PHE A 445 -52.34 -36.67 -42.56
CA PHE A 445 -53.34 -37.09 -43.53
C PHE A 445 -53.21 -38.61 -43.72
N ASP A 446 -54.05 -39.36 -43.00
CA ASP A 446 -54.45 -40.78 -43.11
C ASP A 446 -53.39 -41.90 -43.27
N GLN A 447 -52.11 -41.57 -43.45
CA GLN A 447 -50.98 -42.51 -43.40
C GLN A 447 -49.59 -41.85 -43.31
N MET A 448 -49.48 -40.53 -43.49
CA MET A 448 -48.24 -39.77 -43.24
C MET A 448 -48.44 -38.81 -42.07
N TYR A 449 -47.54 -38.89 -41.08
CA TYR A 449 -47.43 -37.97 -39.95
C TYR A 449 -46.22 -37.06 -40.16
N TYR A 450 -46.45 -35.76 -40.37
CA TYR A 450 -45.39 -34.76 -40.39
C TYR A 450 -45.18 -34.26 -38.96
N HIS A 451 -44.00 -34.54 -38.41
CA HIS A 451 -43.56 -34.01 -37.12
C HIS A 451 -42.72 -32.77 -37.36
N TRP A 452 -43.34 -31.60 -37.20
CA TRP A 452 -42.62 -30.32 -37.22
C TRP A 452 -42.22 -30.01 -35.78
N VAL A 453 -40.91 -30.02 -35.52
CA VAL A 453 -40.37 -29.67 -34.21
C VAL A 453 -39.73 -28.29 -34.29
N TYR A 454 -40.24 -27.40 -33.45
CA TYR A 454 -39.73 -26.06 -33.26
C TYR A 454 -39.05 -25.96 -31.91
N PHE A 455 -37.83 -25.43 -31.87
CA PHE A 455 -37.15 -25.10 -30.62
C PHE A 455 -36.53 -23.70 -30.72
N ILE A 456 -36.77 -22.88 -29.70
CA ILE A 456 -36.01 -21.66 -29.44
C ILE A 456 -35.23 -21.85 -28.14
N ALA A 457 -33.92 -21.62 -28.18
CA ALA A 457 -33.13 -21.29 -27.00
C ALA A 457 -32.70 -19.82 -27.06
N SER A 458 -33.21 -19.00 -26.13
CA SER A 458 -32.88 -17.57 -26.04
C SER A 458 -31.85 -17.31 -24.95
N PHE A 459 -30.78 -16.59 -25.30
CA PHE A 459 -29.70 -16.22 -24.38
C PHE A 459 -29.56 -14.70 -24.29
N LEU A 460 -29.30 -14.20 -23.08
CA LEU A 460 -29.12 -12.78 -22.81
C LEU A 460 -27.72 -12.55 -22.24
N ILE A 461 -26.92 -11.75 -22.94
CA ILE A 461 -25.67 -11.20 -22.41
C ILE A 461 -26.04 -10.10 -21.41
N GLY A 462 -25.37 -10.09 -20.26
CA GLY A 462 -25.62 -9.12 -19.19
C GLY A 462 -26.77 -9.42 -18.23
N ASP A 463 -27.48 -10.56 -18.39
CA ASP A 463 -28.35 -11.18 -17.36
C ASP A 463 -29.34 -10.22 -16.66
N ASN A 464 -29.82 -9.18 -17.36
CA ASN A 464 -30.64 -8.06 -16.83
C ASN A 464 -30.06 -7.33 -15.60
N VAL A 465 -28.73 -7.14 -15.54
CA VAL A 465 -28.05 -6.36 -14.49
C VAL A 465 -28.63 -4.94 -14.40
N LYS A 466 -28.99 -4.56 -13.18
CA LYS A 466 -29.33 -3.17 -12.80
C LYS A 466 -28.15 -2.51 -12.09
N GLY A 467 -28.11 -1.17 -12.10
CA GLY A 467 -27.03 -0.33 -11.54
C GLY A 467 -26.60 -0.70 -10.12
N TYR A 468 -25.39 -0.32 -9.73
CA TYR A 468 -24.68 -0.92 -8.59
C TYR A 468 -25.50 -0.96 -7.30
N ASP A 469 -26.12 0.15 -6.91
CA ASP A 469 -26.94 0.32 -5.70
C ASP A 469 -28.13 -0.67 -5.55
N GLN A 470 -28.50 -1.41 -6.60
CA GLN A 470 -29.56 -2.41 -6.55
C GLN A 470 -28.97 -3.81 -6.37
N PRO A 471 -28.77 -4.34 -5.14
CA PRO A 471 -28.24 -5.69 -4.95
C PRO A 471 -29.24 -6.74 -5.48
N GLU A 472 -28.78 -7.62 -6.37
CA GLU A 472 -29.63 -8.69 -6.94
C GLU A 472 -29.09 -10.07 -6.52
N ASP A 473 -29.96 -10.99 -6.08
CA ASP A 473 -29.53 -12.35 -5.72
C ASP A 473 -28.83 -13.10 -6.86
N ALA A 474 -29.07 -12.68 -8.11
CA ALA A 474 -28.38 -13.17 -9.29
C ALA A 474 -26.87 -12.90 -9.26
N ASP A 475 -26.41 -11.79 -8.66
CA ASP A 475 -25.00 -11.39 -8.58
C ASP A 475 -24.14 -12.44 -7.85
N ARG A 476 -24.74 -13.16 -6.88
CA ARG A 476 -24.08 -14.24 -6.12
C ARG A 476 -23.59 -15.40 -6.99
N ASN A 477 -24.18 -15.59 -8.17
CA ASN A 477 -23.77 -16.63 -9.12
C ASN A 477 -22.50 -16.23 -9.92
N PHE A 478 -22.06 -14.97 -9.80
CA PHE A 478 -20.90 -14.40 -10.47
C PHE A 478 -19.86 -13.86 -9.47
N SER A 479 -20.06 -14.11 -8.17
CA SER A 479 -19.13 -13.73 -7.11
C SER A 479 -17.81 -14.49 -7.19
N LEU A 480 -16.73 -13.72 -7.11
CA LEU A 480 -15.35 -14.18 -7.30
C LEU A 480 -14.76 -14.65 -5.97
N SER A 481 -14.41 -15.93 -5.87
CA SER A 481 -13.86 -16.55 -4.66
C SER A 481 -12.35 -16.76 -4.77
N PHE A 482 -11.57 -16.42 -3.73
CA PHE A 482 -10.11 -16.62 -3.72
C PHE A 482 -9.75 -18.10 -3.76
N HIS A 483 -8.77 -18.48 -4.59
CA HIS A 483 -8.22 -19.84 -4.60
C HIS A 483 -6.70 -19.85 -4.82
N GLU A 484 -5.99 -20.59 -3.98
CA GLU A 484 -4.53 -20.81 -4.11
C GLU A 484 -4.15 -21.64 -5.35
N SER A 485 -5.10 -22.38 -5.91
CA SER A 485 -4.96 -23.17 -7.14
C SER A 485 -6.31 -23.28 -7.85
N ILE A 486 -6.31 -23.56 -9.16
CA ILE A 486 -7.54 -23.61 -9.96
C ILE A 486 -8.46 -24.74 -9.44
N PRO A 487 -9.73 -24.46 -9.06
CA PRO A 487 -10.67 -25.49 -8.65
C PRO A 487 -10.83 -26.59 -9.71
N SER A 488 -10.92 -27.85 -9.32
CA SER A 488 -11.00 -28.98 -10.26
C SER A 488 -12.16 -28.86 -11.24
N THR A 489 -13.35 -28.46 -10.77
CA THR A 489 -14.52 -28.22 -11.62
C THR A 489 -14.31 -27.14 -12.68
N ILE A 490 -13.44 -26.16 -12.40
CA ILE A 490 -13.05 -25.11 -13.36
C ILE A 490 -11.98 -25.64 -14.31
N LEU A 491 -11.01 -26.42 -13.82
CA LEU A 491 -9.98 -27.05 -14.65
C LEU A 491 -10.58 -28.03 -15.66
N ASP A 492 -11.48 -28.90 -15.21
CA ASP A 492 -12.24 -29.85 -16.04
C ASP A 492 -13.05 -29.10 -17.11
N PHE A 493 -13.70 -27.99 -16.75
CA PHE A 493 -14.44 -27.16 -17.68
C PHE A 493 -13.52 -26.50 -18.72
N GLN A 494 -12.38 -25.92 -18.31
CA GLN A 494 -11.37 -25.35 -19.22
C GLN A 494 -10.83 -26.38 -20.22
N ILE A 495 -10.62 -27.63 -19.77
CA ILE A 495 -10.21 -28.74 -20.65
C ILE A 495 -11.32 -29.08 -21.65
N SER A 496 -12.59 -29.11 -21.22
CA SER A 496 -13.75 -29.44 -22.07
C SER A 496 -14.18 -28.34 -23.05
N SER A 497 -13.91 -27.07 -22.72
CA SER A 497 -14.14 -25.91 -23.59
C SER A 497 -12.98 -25.71 -24.58
N GLY A 498 -11.77 -26.11 -24.19
CA GLY A 498 -10.53 -25.79 -24.89
C GLY A 498 -10.10 -24.33 -24.70
N HIS A 499 -10.62 -23.65 -23.69
CA HIS A 499 -10.30 -22.27 -23.31
C HIS A 499 -9.81 -22.25 -21.87
N SER A 500 -8.64 -21.66 -21.61
CA SER A 500 -8.04 -21.64 -20.29
C SER A 500 -7.97 -20.23 -19.70
N LEU A 501 -8.28 -20.14 -18.41
CA LEU A 501 -8.03 -18.97 -17.56
C LEU A 501 -6.90 -19.28 -16.56
N THR A 502 -5.93 -20.12 -16.94
CA THR A 502 -4.68 -20.28 -16.16
C THR A 502 -3.85 -18.99 -16.23
N PRO A 503 -3.29 -18.49 -15.12
CA PRO A 503 -2.40 -17.35 -15.15
C PRO A 503 -1.17 -17.58 -16.05
N LEU A 504 -0.82 -16.59 -16.87
CA LEU A 504 0.39 -16.62 -17.70
C LEU A 504 1.69 -16.62 -16.88
N ASP A 505 1.63 -16.10 -15.66
CA ASP A 505 2.69 -16.14 -14.66
C ASP A 505 2.09 -16.67 -13.35
N GLY A 506 2.59 -17.80 -12.87
CA GLY A 506 2.07 -18.54 -11.70
C GLY A 506 2.27 -17.86 -10.34
N ARG A 507 2.51 -16.55 -10.34
CA ARG A 507 2.66 -15.67 -9.17
C ARG A 507 1.50 -14.69 -8.99
N ALA A 508 0.54 -14.67 -9.93
CA ALA A 508 -0.68 -13.87 -9.83
C ALA A 508 -1.60 -14.41 -8.72
N LEU A 509 -2.16 -13.51 -7.90
CA LEU A 509 -3.23 -13.88 -6.98
C LEU A 509 -4.55 -13.90 -7.75
N CYS A 510 -5.37 -14.94 -7.53
CA CYS A 510 -6.50 -15.25 -8.39
C CYS A 510 -7.77 -15.55 -7.58
N TRP A 511 -8.88 -14.98 -8.06
CA TRP A 511 -10.23 -15.27 -7.60
C TRP A 511 -11.02 -15.77 -8.80
N TYR A 512 -11.84 -16.81 -8.63
CA TYR A 512 -12.60 -17.44 -9.72
C TYR A 512 -14.09 -17.41 -9.42
N ALA A 513 -14.92 -17.34 -10.47
CA ALA A 513 -16.34 -17.63 -10.38
C ALA A 513 -16.72 -18.67 -11.46
N TYR A 514 -17.69 -19.53 -11.13
CA TYR A 514 -18.17 -20.57 -12.02
C TYR A 514 -19.68 -20.76 -11.84
N LYS A 515 -20.45 -20.31 -12.82
CA LYS A 515 -21.90 -20.56 -12.90
C LYS A 515 -22.09 -21.88 -13.64
N ARG A 516 -22.43 -22.93 -12.88
CA ARG A 516 -22.80 -24.27 -13.40
C ARG A 516 -23.76 -24.11 -14.60
N PRO A 517 -23.65 -24.95 -15.65
CA PRO A 517 -24.56 -24.92 -16.79
C PRO A 517 -26.02 -24.71 -16.39
N THR A 518 -26.60 -23.61 -16.83
CA THR A 518 -28.06 -23.47 -16.89
C THR A 518 -28.49 -24.33 -18.06
N ALA A 519 -29.01 -25.53 -17.77
CA ALA A 519 -29.28 -26.56 -18.76
C ALA A 519 -30.79 -26.79 -18.93
N TRP A 520 -31.20 -27.02 -20.18
CA TRP A 520 -32.52 -27.53 -20.55
C TRP A 520 -32.34 -28.82 -21.36
N ASP A 521 -33.11 -29.84 -21.00
CA ASP A 521 -33.09 -31.21 -21.52
C ASP A 521 -34.57 -31.68 -21.54
N ASP A 522 -35.13 -31.92 -22.73
CA ASP A 522 -36.49 -32.45 -22.92
C ASP A 522 -36.46 -33.63 -23.89
N ARG A 523 -36.65 -34.83 -23.33
CA ARG A 523 -36.60 -36.10 -24.05
C ARG A 523 -37.99 -36.63 -24.36
N ARG A 524 -38.29 -36.79 -25.64
CA ARG A 524 -39.59 -37.32 -26.11
C ARG A 524 -39.38 -38.42 -27.13
N GLY A 525 -39.61 -39.66 -26.69
CA GLY A 525 -39.28 -40.85 -27.47
C GLY A 525 -37.78 -40.90 -27.75
N ASN A 526 -37.42 -40.83 -29.02
CA ASN A 526 -36.04 -40.88 -29.50
C ASN A 526 -35.44 -39.50 -29.81
N CYS A 527 -36.10 -38.41 -29.40
CA CYS A 527 -35.61 -37.04 -29.58
C CYS A 527 -35.16 -36.45 -28.24
N ASP A 528 -34.02 -35.77 -28.23
CA ASP A 528 -33.41 -35.07 -27.11
C ASP A 528 -32.97 -33.67 -27.60
N PHE A 529 -33.34 -32.63 -26.86
CA PHE A 529 -32.98 -31.25 -27.14
C PHE A 529 -32.22 -30.69 -25.94
N VAL A 530 -30.96 -30.32 -26.15
CA VAL A 530 -30.07 -29.85 -25.10
C VAL A 530 -29.63 -28.42 -25.39
N ALA A 531 -29.96 -27.49 -24.50
CA ALA A 531 -29.39 -26.15 -24.50
C ALA A 531 -28.70 -25.89 -23.16
N THR A 532 -27.44 -25.43 -23.17
CA THR A 532 -26.74 -25.07 -21.94
C THR A 532 -25.96 -23.75 -22.07
N CYS A 533 -25.93 -23.00 -20.97
CA CYS A 533 -25.11 -21.80 -20.80
C CYS A 533 -24.24 -21.95 -19.55
N THR A 534 -22.91 -22.04 -19.73
CA THR A 534 -21.92 -22.17 -18.64
C THR A 534 -20.99 -20.97 -18.64
N ASN A 535 -20.81 -20.31 -17.49
CA ASN A 535 -19.93 -19.15 -17.36
C ASN A 535 -18.75 -19.47 -16.42
N CYS A 536 -17.55 -19.08 -16.82
CA CYS A 536 -16.33 -19.19 -16.01
C CYS A 536 -15.52 -17.90 -16.10
N SER A 537 -15.05 -17.39 -14.96
CA SER A 537 -14.28 -16.15 -14.90
C SER A 537 -13.12 -16.22 -13.90
N ARG A 538 -12.11 -15.38 -14.12
CA ARG A 538 -10.99 -15.11 -13.22
C ARG A 538 -10.85 -13.60 -13.04
N PHE A 539 -10.78 -13.16 -11.78
CA PHE A 539 -10.11 -11.91 -11.44
C PHE A 539 -8.68 -12.23 -11.00
N SER A 540 -7.71 -11.45 -11.44
CA SER A 540 -6.31 -11.64 -11.07
C SER A 540 -5.54 -10.32 -10.97
N ILE A 541 -4.65 -10.24 -9.98
CA ILE A 541 -3.69 -9.14 -9.79
C ILE A 541 -2.27 -9.70 -9.84
N MET A 542 -1.31 -8.88 -10.28
CA MET A 542 0.11 -9.26 -10.28
C MET A 542 0.88 -8.51 -9.18
N PRO A 543 1.41 -9.21 -8.14
CA PRO A 543 2.23 -8.59 -7.12
C PRO A 543 3.46 -7.85 -7.69
N GLY A 544 3.72 -6.65 -7.16
CA GLY A 544 4.74 -5.73 -7.67
C GLY A 544 4.30 -4.91 -8.88
N THR A 545 3.00 -4.86 -9.18
CA THR A 545 2.40 -4.02 -10.24
C THR A 545 1.13 -3.33 -9.75
N ASN A 546 0.65 -2.36 -10.52
CA ASN A 546 -0.64 -1.69 -10.35
C ASN A 546 -1.76 -2.30 -11.21
N ASP A 547 -1.46 -3.41 -11.92
CA ASP A 547 -2.32 -4.02 -12.93
C ASP A 547 -3.21 -5.14 -12.36
N MET A 548 -4.46 -5.11 -12.80
CA MET A 548 -5.49 -6.08 -12.48
C MET A 548 -6.25 -6.47 -13.76
N ALA A 549 -6.73 -7.70 -13.83
CA ALA A 549 -7.55 -8.15 -14.95
C ALA A 549 -8.76 -8.95 -14.46
N LEU A 550 -9.94 -8.64 -15.01
CA LEU A 550 -11.11 -9.50 -14.94
C LEU A 550 -11.32 -10.09 -16.34
N GLU A 551 -11.25 -11.40 -16.44
CA GLU A 551 -11.42 -12.14 -17.70
C GLU A 551 -12.36 -13.32 -17.51
N GLY A 552 -13.05 -13.72 -18.57
CA GLY A 552 -13.98 -14.83 -18.51
C GLY A 552 -14.31 -15.38 -19.88
N PHE A 553 -14.99 -16.53 -19.88
CA PHE A 553 -15.61 -17.06 -21.06
C PHE A 553 -16.97 -17.70 -20.74
N THR A 554 -17.88 -17.56 -21.68
CA THR A 554 -19.18 -18.22 -21.68
C THR A 554 -19.21 -19.29 -22.75
N GLU A 555 -19.52 -20.52 -22.37
CA GLU A 555 -19.86 -21.58 -23.33
C GLU A 555 -21.37 -21.63 -23.54
N LEU A 556 -21.78 -21.38 -24.78
CA LEU A 556 -23.12 -21.65 -25.28
C LEU A 556 -23.07 -22.95 -26.07
N TYR A 557 -23.81 -23.95 -25.60
CA TYR A 557 -24.00 -25.23 -26.31
C TYR A 557 -25.47 -25.40 -26.66
N TYR A 558 -25.74 -25.76 -27.91
CA TYR A 558 -27.05 -26.11 -28.42
C TYR A 558 -26.95 -27.41 -29.21
N GLY A 559 -27.80 -28.39 -28.91
CA GLY A 559 -27.81 -29.70 -29.56
C GLY A 559 -29.22 -30.25 -29.78
N TYR A 560 -29.38 -30.97 -30.89
CA TYR A 560 -30.56 -31.78 -31.20
C TYR A 560 -30.10 -33.18 -31.62
N HIS A 561 -30.55 -34.19 -30.87
CA HIS A 561 -30.50 -35.60 -31.25
C HIS A 561 -31.91 -36.07 -31.58
N GLY A 562 -32.09 -36.84 -32.66
CA GLY A 562 -33.39 -37.37 -33.06
C GLY A 562 -33.29 -38.61 -33.93
N GLU A 563 -33.80 -39.74 -33.45
CA GLU A 563 -33.84 -41.01 -34.20
C GLU A 563 -35.26 -41.33 -34.71
N TYR A 564 -35.51 -41.15 -36.00
CA TYR A 564 -36.82 -41.38 -36.62
C TYR A 564 -36.79 -42.45 -37.71
N THR A 565 -37.87 -43.21 -37.84
CA THR A 565 -38.01 -44.32 -38.80
C THR A 565 -38.61 -43.87 -40.14
N ALA A 566 -37.83 -43.15 -40.93
CA ALA A 566 -38.21 -42.82 -42.30
C ALA A 566 -38.11 -44.06 -43.22
N PHE A 567 -39.21 -44.43 -43.88
CA PHE A 567 -39.26 -45.50 -44.90
C PHE A 567 -38.55 -46.81 -44.49
N TYR A 568 -38.86 -47.30 -43.29
CA TYR A 568 -38.28 -48.53 -42.69
C TYR A 568 -36.76 -48.49 -42.41
N LYS A 569 -36.13 -47.32 -42.39
CA LYS A 569 -34.75 -47.14 -41.92
C LYS A 569 -34.69 -46.18 -40.73
N PRO A 570 -33.91 -46.48 -39.69
CA PRO A 570 -33.60 -45.47 -38.67
C PRO A 570 -32.72 -44.40 -39.30
N VAL A 571 -33.13 -43.14 -39.16
CA VAL A 571 -32.32 -41.96 -39.47
C VAL A 571 -32.03 -41.28 -38.15
N VAL A 572 -30.74 -41.23 -37.79
CA VAL A 572 -30.26 -40.45 -36.65
C VAL A 572 -29.82 -39.09 -37.18
N ILE A 573 -30.39 -38.03 -36.65
CA ILE A 573 -29.83 -36.68 -36.73
C ILE A 573 -29.22 -36.39 -35.36
N ASP A 574 -27.91 -36.26 -35.33
CA ASP A 574 -27.18 -35.54 -34.27
C ASP A 574 -26.63 -34.26 -34.92
N ARG A 575 -26.98 -33.11 -34.36
CA ARG A 575 -26.47 -31.80 -34.76
C ARG A 575 -26.29 -30.94 -33.53
N HIS A 576 -25.12 -30.34 -33.38
CA HIS A 576 -24.86 -29.44 -32.28
C HIS A 576 -23.91 -28.30 -32.65
N ASP A 577 -24.23 -27.10 -32.21
CA ASP A 577 -23.40 -25.90 -32.35
C ASP A 577 -22.83 -25.52 -30.98
N LYS A 578 -21.57 -25.07 -30.96
CA LYS A 578 -20.85 -24.66 -29.73
C LYS A 578 -20.12 -23.36 -29.98
N VAL A 579 -20.50 -22.34 -29.20
CA VAL A 579 -19.93 -20.99 -29.25
C VAL A 579 -19.26 -20.69 -27.92
N ILE A 580 -18.05 -20.15 -27.96
CA ILE A 580 -17.35 -19.70 -26.77
C ILE A 580 -17.10 -18.20 -26.89
N ILE A 581 -17.79 -17.42 -26.06
CA ILE A 581 -17.65 -15.96 -25.97
C ILE A 581 -16.64 -15.66 -24.88
N SER A 582 -15.42 -15.24 -25.24
CA SER A 582 -14.33 -14.96 -24.30
C SER A 582 -14.07 -13.46 -24.23
N TRP A 583 -13.88 -12.93 -23.03
CA TRP A 583 -13.71 -11.49 -22.78
C TRP A 583 -12.65 -11.19 -21.71
N LYS A 584 -12.05 -10.00 -21.76
CA LYS A 584 -11.13 -9.47 -20.75
C LYS A 584 -11.24 -7.96 -20.64
N ILE A 585 -11.33 -7.47 -19.40
CA ILE A 585 -11.23 -6.07 -18.98
C ILE A 585 -9.96 -5.92 -18.14
N GLU A 586 -9.21 -4.86 -18.39
CA GLU A 586 -7.99 -4.50 -17.65
C GLU A 586 -8.27 -3.28 -16.77
N PHE A 587 -7.71 -3.27 -15.55
CA PHE A 587 -7.85 -2.19 -14.58
C PHE A 587 -6.47 -1.83 -14.05
N THR A 588 -6.19 -0.54 -13.94
CA THR A 588 -4.88 -0.03 -13.52
C THR A 588 -5.08 1.12 -12.54
N LEU A 589 -4.47 1.04 -11.36
CA LEU A 589 -4.48 2.15 -10.39
C LEU A 589 -3.56 3.28 -10.86
N LYS A 590 -4.05 4.52 -10.77
CA LYS A 590 -3.33 5.74 -11.14
C LYS A 590 -3.42 6.78 -10.03
N ASP A 591 -2.38 7.61 -9.92
CA ASP A 591 -2.45 8.88 -9.21
C ASP A 591 -3.27 9.91 -10.01
N VAL A 592 -3.93 10.80 -9.28
CA VAL A 592 -4.74 11.89 -9.87
C VAL A 592 -4.36 13.24 -9.28
N THR A 593 -4.67 14.32 -9.99
CA THR A 593 -4.31 15.70 -9.62
C THR A 593 -4.79 16.10 -8.22
N ASP A 594 -5.95 15.60 -7.77
CA ASP A 594 -6.46 15.81 -6.42
C ASP A 594 -5.76 15.00 -5.32
N GLY A 595 -4.69 14.28 -5.66
CA GLY A 595 -3.79 13.62 -4.73
C GLY A 595 -4.25 12.26 -4.21
N GLY A 596 -5.48 11.85 -4.49
CA GLY A 596 -5.93 10.48 -4.24
C GLY A 596 -5.50 9.50 -5.33
N LEU A 597 -6.14 8.31 -5.32
CA LEU A 597 -6.05 7.33 -6.40
C LEU A 597 -7.34 7.29 -7.23
N ALA A 598 -7.25 6.86 -8.48
CA ALA A 598 -8.40 6.52 -9.31
C ALA A 598 -8.18 5.17 -10.04
N ILE A 599 -9.28 4.48 -10.35
CA ILE A 599 -9.23 3.23 -11.11
C ILE A 599 -9.41 3.54 -12.59
N SER A 600 -8.33 3.42 -13.37
CA SER A 600 -8.43 3.40 -14.82
C SER A 600 -8.98 2.04 -15.26
N VAL A 601 -9.98 2.03 -16.13
CA VAL A 601 -10.53 0.81 -16.72
C VAL A 601 -10.34 0.86 -18.24
N GLY A 602 -9.78 -0.20 -18.81
CA GLY A 602 -9.60 -0.36 -20.25
C GLY A 602 -10.85 -0.91 -20.94
N ASP A 603 -10.93 -0.72 -22.27
CA ASP A 603 -12.00 -1.28 -23.09
C ASP A 603 -12.12 -2.82 -22.92
N PRO A 604 -13.34 -3.38 -22.82
CA PRO A 604 -13.53 -4.83 -22.84
C PRO A 604 -13.09 -5.40 -24.18
N THR A 605 -12.02 -6.19 -24.17
CA THR A 605 -11.64 -7.01 -25.34
C THR A 605 -12.54 -8.25 -25.36
N VAL A 606 -13.15 -8.56 -26.50
CA VAL A 606 -14.11 -9.69 -26.64
C VAL A 606 -13.89 -10.46 -27.93
N LYS A 607 -14.09 -11.78 -27.91
CA LYS A 607 -13.92 -12.72 -29.03
C LYS A 607 -15.03 -13.77 -29.01
N SER A 608 -15.47 -14.26 -30.17
CA SER A 608 -16.39 -15.41 -30.27
C SER A 608 -15.78 -16.53 -31.11
N ASP A 609 -15.56 -17.67 -30.46
CA ASP A 609 -14.92 -18.86 -31.02
C ASP A 609 -15.98 -19.93 -31.30
N TRP A 610 -16.23 -20.21 -32.57
CA TRP A 610 -17.19 -21.23 -33.01
C TRP A 610 -16.48 -22.56 -33.25
N LYS A 611 -16.86 -23.61 -32.51
CA LYS A 611 -16.21 -24.93 -32.59
C LYS A 611 -16.94 -25.93 -33.50
N LYS A 612 -18.23 -25.71 -33.78
CA LYS A 612 -19.07 -26.47 -34.72
C LYS A 612 -20.24 -25.58 -35.17
N GLN A 613 -20.65 -25.69 -36.45
CA GLN A 613 -21.71 -24.91 -37.11
C GLN A 613 -22.50 -25.82 -38.07
N GLU A 614 -23.15 -26.84 -37.54
CA GLU A 614 -23.94 -27.80 -38.34
C GLU A 614 -25.36 -27.32 -38.62
N LEU A 615 -25.85 -26.37 -37.81
CA LEU A 615 -27.20 -25.82 -37.94
C LEU A 615 -27.29 -24.65 -38.95
N ARG A 616 -26.14 -24.05 -39.32
CA ARG A 616 -25.96 -23.02 -40.37
C ARG A 616 -26.76 -21.73 -40.20
N TYR A 617 -26.27 -20.82 -39.37
CA TYR A 617 -26.86 -19.49 -39.17
C TYR A 617 -25.79 -18.39 -39.09
N ASP A 618 -25.38 -17.87 -40.27
CA ASP A 618 -24.36 -16.82 -40.38
C ASP A 618 -24.75 -15.51 -39.64
N SER A 619 -26.04 -15.31 -39.37
CA SER A 619 -26.60 -14.15 -38.66
C SER A 619 -26.25 -14.10 -37.16
N TYR A 620 -26.07 -15.25 -36.49
CA TYR A 620 -25.89 -15.25 -35.03
C TYR A 620 -24.52 -14.73 -34.58
N ALA A 621 -23.49 -14.82 -35.41
CA ALA A 621 -22.20 -14.19 -35.10
C ALA A 621 -22.29 -12.66 -35.05
N ALA A 622 -23.09 -12.06 -35.95
CA ALA A 622 -23.38 -10.64 -35.95
C ALA A 622 -24.26 -10.24 -34.77
N GLU A 623 -25.31 -11.02 -34.45
CA GLU A 623 -26.17 -10.73 -33.29
C GLU A 623 -25.43 -10.85 -31.95
N ILE A 624 -24.59 -11.88 -31.75
CA ILE A 624 -23.70 -12.00 -30.58
C ILE A 624 -22.80 -10.76 -30.47
N SER A 625 -22.19 -10.33 -31.57
CA SER A 625 -21.33 -9.14 -31.59
C SER A 625 -22.11 -7.86 -31.24
N GLN A 626 -23.36 -7.73 -31.71
CA GLN A 626 -24.23 -6.61 -31.35
C GLN A 626 -24.58 -6.64 -29.85
N ARG A 627 -24.99 -7.77 -29.28
CA ARG A 627 -25.33 -7.85 -27.84
C ARG A 627 -24.14 -7.59 -26.92
N ILE A 628 -22.93 -7.90 -27.37
CA ILE A 628 -21.69 -7.51 -26.67
C ILE A 628 -21.51 -5.99 -26.69
N SER A 629 -21.84 -5.32 -27.79
CA SER A 629 -21.85 -3.85 -27.87
C SER A 629 -22.96 -3.24 -26.99
N ASP A 630 -24.19 -3.77 -27.06
CA ASP A 630 -25.33 -3.36 -26.22
C ASP A 630 -24.96 -3.47 -24.72
N ALA A 631 -24.27 -4.55 -24.33
CA ALA A 631 -23.79 -4.76 -22.95
C ALA A 631 -22.60 -3.85 -22.58
N LYS A 632 -21.75 -3.46 -23.53
CA LYS A 632 -20.64 -2.51 -23.29
C LYS A 632 -21.17 -1.13 -22.88
N GLU A 633 -22.22 -0.61 -23.52
CA GLU A 633 -22.80 0.69 -23.15
C GLU A 633 -23.26 0.70 -21.68
N ASN A 634 -23.85 -0.40 -21.22
CA ASN A 634 -24.21 -0.58 -19.80
C ASN A 634 -23.01 -0.85 -18.87
N LEU A 635 -21.89 -1.37 -19.38
CA LEU A 635 -20.66 -1.51 -18.62
C LEU A 635 -20.04 -0.13 -18.30
N GLU A 636 -20.12 0.85 -19.20
CA GLU A 636 -19.57 2.19 -18.96
C GLU A 636 -20.24 2.88 -17.76
N ASN A 637 -21.54 2.66 -17.57
CA ASN A 637 -22.30 3.14 -16.40
C ASN A 637 -21.87 2.49 -15.08
N LEU A 638 -21.55 1.19 -15.08
CA LEU A 638 -20.94 0.53 -13.91
C LEU A 638 -19.53 1.11 -13.66
N VAL A 639 -18.70 1.16 -14.70
CA VAL A 639 -17.31 1.60 -14.63
C VAL A 639 -17.17 3.03 -14.10
N HIS A 640 -18.15 3.91 -14.32
CA HIS A 640 -18.18 5.25 -13.74
C HIS A 640 -17.98 5.26 -12.22
N GLU A 641 -18.75 4.47 -11.47
CA GLU A 641 -18.65 4.42 -10.00
C GLU A 641 -17.29 3.86 -9.52
N LEU A 642 -16.74 2.88 -10.24
CA LEU A 642 -15.43 2.30 -9.90
C LEU A 642 -14.27 3.27 -10.11
N LYS A 643 -14.33 4.14 -11.12
CA LYS A 643 -13.32 5.20 -11.33
C LYS A 643 -13.24 6.16 -10.14
N ASN A 644 -14.39 6.52 -9.59
CA ASN A 644 -14.54 7.61 -8.62
C ASN A 644 -14.60 7.16 -7.16
N GLY A 645 -14.96 5.90 -6.86
CA GLY A 645 -15.13 5.39 -5.48
C GLY A 645 -13.87 5.35 -4.58
N LEU A 646 -12.74 5.91 -5.02
CA LEU A 646 -11.50 6.14 -4.24
C LEU A 646 -11.22 7.64 -4.05
N GLN A 647 -12.26 8.47 -3.99
CA GLN A 647 -12.16 9.92 -3.86
C GLN A 647 -12.10 10.37 -2.39
N GLY A 648 -11.11 11.20 -2.06
CA GLY A 648 -10.97 11.76 -0.71
C GLY A 648 -10.31 10.85 0.32
N GLU A 649 -9.56 9.82 -0.10
CA GLU A 649 -8.83 8.89 0.79
C GLU A 649 -7.51 9.47 1.37
N ASP A 650 -7.22 10.74 1.08
CA ASP A 650 -5.95 11.47 1.25
C ASP A 650 -5.93 12.37 2.50
N LYS A 651 -5.76 11.81 3.71
CA LYS A 651 -6.07 12.56 4.96
C LYS A 651 -5.00 12.58 6.06
N PHE A 652 -3.76 12.89 5.67
CA PHE A 652 -2.79 13.51 6.59
C PHE A 652 -2.27 14.85 6.03
N PHE A 653 -2.19 15.86 6.89
CA PHE A 653 -1.85 17.24 6.54
C PHE A 653 -0.73 17.75 7.47
N PHE A 654 0.27 18.44 6.93
CA PHE A 654 1.34 19.01 7.75
C PHE A 654 0.94 20.40 8.34
N PRO A 655 1.68 20.93 9.34
CA PRO A 655 1.46 22.25 9.88
C PRO A 655 1.91 23.31 8.89
N SER A 656 1.30 24.49 8.97
CA SER A 656 1.54 25.66 8.11
C SER A 656 1.25 25.50 6.61
N LYS A 657 1.60 24.38 5.96
CA LYS A 657 1.37 24.18 4.52
C LYS A 657 1.26 22.73 4.05
N GLY A 658 0.68 22.58 2.86
CA GLY A 658 0.76 21.40 2.00
C GLY A 658 -0.14 20.23 2.36
N ARG A 659 -0.19 19.27 1.43
CA ARG A 659 -1.02 18.06 1.50
C ARG A 659 -0.14 16.84 1.22
N PHE A 660 -0.42 15.72 1.87
CA PHE A 660 0.05 14.42 1.39
C PHE A 660 -0.75 13.99 0.16
N PHE A 661 -0.11 13.23 -0.71
CA PHE A 661 -0.74 12.66 -1.88
C PHE A 661 -0.11 11.32 -2.27
N PHE A 662 -0.90 10.51 -2.96
CA PHE A 662 -0.57 9.15 -3.38
C PHE A 662 0.14 9.10 -4.73
N LYS A 663 1.10 8.18 -4.85
CA LYS A 663 1.83 7.80 -6.07
C LYS A 663 2.12 6.31 -6.10
N ASP A 664 2.41 5.79 -7.29
CA ASP A 664 2.97 4.46 -7.53
C ASP A 664 2.31 3.35 -6.69
N ALA A 665 0.99 3.25 -6.80
CA ALA A 665 0.16 2.29 -6.07
C ALA A 665 0.35 0.86 -6.62
N LEU A 666 0.82 -0.09 -5.82
CA LEU A 666 1.18 -1.46 -6.21
C LEU A 666 0.54 -2.50 -5.29
N PHE A 667 0.30 -3.71 -5.80
CA PHE A 667 -0.13 -4.84 -4.97
C PHE A 667 1.05 -5.59 -4.35
N GLY A 668 1.00 -5.82 -3.04
CA GLY A 668 1.93 -6.72 -2.33
C GLY A 668 1.66 -8.21 -2.63
N HIS A 669 2.56 -9.10 -2.19
CA HIS A 669 2.45 -10.55 -2.43
C HIS A 669 1.22 -11.24 -1.79
N LYS A 670 0.45 -10.55 -0.95
CA LYS A 670 -0.83 -11.02 -0.41
C LYS A 670 -2.04 -10.36 -1.07
N GLY A 671 -1.85 -9.30 -1.86
CA GLY A 671 -2.92 -8.46 -2.42
C GLY A 671 -3.27 -7.25 -1.55
N ASP A 672 -2.51 -6.98 -0.48
CA ASP A 672 -2.55 -5.69 0.21
C ASP A 672 -2.12 -4.59 -0.77
N LEU A 673 -2.79 -3.43 -0.72
CA LEU A 673 -2.50 -2.29 -1.59
C LEU A 673 -1.45 -1.41 -0.90
N VAL A 674 -0.28 -1.23 -1.53
CA VAL A 674 0.84 -0.41 -1.04
C VAL A 674 0.99 0.80 -1.96
N VAL A 675 1.17 1.99 -1.39
CA VAL A 675 1.12 3.26 -2.13
C VAL A 675 2.22 4.18 -1.63
N LYS A 676 3.02 4.76 -2.53
CA LYS A 676 4.02 5.78 -2.16
C LYS A 676 3.32 7.07 -1.78
N CYS A 677 3.79 7.71 -0.71
CA CYS A 677 3.21 8.95 -0.21
C CYS A 677 4.21 10.09 -0.38
N SER A 678 3.76 11.17 -1.01
CA SER A 678 4.57 12.36 -1.29
C SER A 678 3.91 13.59 -0.66
N TYR A 679 4.69 14.64 -0.45
CA TYR A 679 4.24 15.91 0.11
C TYR A 679 4.56 17.05 -0.85
N ASN A 680 3.60 17.95 -1.10
CA ASN A 680 3.73 19.00 -2.13
C ASN A 680 4.27 20.34 -1.61
N GLY A 681 4.26 20.57 -0.29
CA GLY A 681 4.62 21.85 0.31
C GLY A 681 3.64 23.00 0.04
N ASP A 682 2.48 22.77 -0.61
CA ASP A 682 1.52 23.83 -0.94
C ASP A 682 0.03 23.50 -0.69
N GLU A 683 -0.60 24.37 0.09
CA GLU A 683 -2.06 24.40 0.34
C GLU A 683 -2.82 24.87 -0.90
N THR A 684 -2.20 25.71 -1.72
CA THR A 684 -2.79 26.27 -2.94
C THR A 684 -2.47 25.41 -4.16
N GLY A 685 -3.32 25.48 -5.20
CA GLY A 685 -3.20 24.65 -6.40
C GLY A 685 -3.53 23.18 -6.16
N ASP A 686 -3.09 22.32 -7.09
CA ASP A 686 -3.36 20.88 -7.06
C ASP A 686 -2.51 20.14 -6.01
N PRO A 687 -3.07 19.16 -5.27
CA PRO A 687 -2.32 18.28 -4.37
C PRO A 687 -1.16 17.55 -5.07
N ASN A 688 -1.40 16.94 -6.23
CA ASN A 688 -0.37 16.26 -7.04
C ASN A 688 -0.26 16.90 -8.43
N PRO A 689 0.49 18.01 -8.58
CA PRO A 689 0.66 18.71 -9.85
C PRO A 689 1.53 17.93 -10.87
N GLY A 690 2.01 16.74 -10.50
CA GLY A 690 2.72 15.81 -11.38
C GLY A 690 1.87 14.64 -11.88
N ALA A 691 0.60 14.54 -11.49
CA ALA A 691 -0.29 13.47 -11.94
C ALA A 691 -0.59 13.58 -13.44
N GLY A 692 -0.59 12.44 -14.13
CA GLY A 692 -0.95 12.37 -15.56
C GLY A 692 -2.47 12.29 -15.83
N SER A 693 -3.30 12.36 -14.78
CA SER A 693 -4.74 12.12 -14.85
C SER A 693 -5.55 13.02 -13.90
N GLU A 694 -6.72 13.46 -14.35
CA GLU A 694 -7.79 13.99 -13.50
C GLU A 694 -8.81 12.89 -13.17
N ARG A 695 -9.71 13.12 -12.21
CA ARG A 695 -10.88 12.24 -11.98
C ARG A 695 -11.93 12.40 -13.08
N ASP A 696 -12.72 11.35 -13.29
CA ASP A 696 -13.80 11.35 -14.26
C ASP A 696 -15.04 12.07 -13.69
N ARG A 697 -15.16 13.37 -13.95
CA ARG A 697 -16.28 14.22 -13.49
C ARG A 697 -17.51 14.19 -14.43
N SER A 698 -17.71 13.10 -15.17
CA SER A 698 -18.96 12.88 -15.91
C SER A 698 -20.14 12.59 -14.97
N ASP A 699 -21.37 12.72 -15.46
CA ASP A 699 -22.56 12.15 -14.82
C ASP A 699 -22.77 10.71 -15.31
N ALA A 700 -23.24 9.81 -14.44
CA ALA A 700 -23.61 8.45 -14.83
C ALA A 700 -24.83 8.44 -15.76
N VAL A 701 -24.79 7.64 -16.83
CA VAL A 701 -25.87 7.56 -17.83
C VAL A 701 -26.89 6.48 -17.45
N SER A 702 -28.11 6.59 -17.98
CA SER A 702 -29.17 5.60 -17.77
C SER A 702 -28.85 4.26 -18.44
N PHE A 703 -29.11 3.15 -17.74
CA PHE A 703 -29.01 1.79 -18.30
C PHE A 703 -30.00 1.56 -19.45
N ALA A 704 -29.50 1.07 -20.58
CA ALA A 704 -30.29 0.67 -21.74
C ALA A 704 -30.89 -0.75 -21.55
N PRO A 705 -32.09 -1.04 -22.08
CA PRO A 705 -32.69 -2.36 -22.01
C PRO A 705 -31.97 -3.35 -22.93
N LEU A 706 -31.37 -4.40 -22.34
CA LEU A 706 -30.71 -5.48 -23.08
C LEU A 706 -31.73 -6.45 -23.68
N SER A 707 -31.39 -7.08 -24.82
CA SER A 707 -32.29 -8.00 -25.53
C SER A 707 -31.63 -9.33 -25.90
N SER A 708 -32.43 -10.40 -25.91
CA SER A 708 -31.95 -11.78 -26.02
C SER A 708 -31.76 -12.25 -27.46
N ILE A 709 -30.61 -12.87 -27.71
CA ILE A 709 -30.28 -13.64 -28.92
C ILE A 709 -31.14 -14.90 -28.93
N SER A 710 -31.82 -15.23 -30.02
CA SER A 710 -32.74 -16.38 -30.08
C SER A 710 -32.35 -17.39 -31.15
N PHE A 711 -31.86 -18.55 -30.70
CA PHE A 711 -31.48 -19.68 -31.55
C PHE A 711 -32.74 -20.48 -31.92
N ASP A 712 -33.29 -20.16 -33.08
CA ASP A 712 -34.51 -20.73 -33.69
C ASP A 712 -34.12 -21.91 -34.59
N HIS A 713 -34.60 -23.13 -34.29
CA HIS A 713 -34.51 -24.24 -35.22
C HIS A 713 -35.89 -24.79 -35.62
N LYS A 714 -36.02 -25.03 -36.93
CA LYS A 714 -37.19 -25.64 -37.60
C LYS A 714 -36.68 -26.76 -38.51
N ASP A 715 -36.66 -28.01 -38.03
CA ASP A 715 -36.53 -29.15 -38.98
C ASP A 715 -37.93 -29.50 -39.48
N GLY A 716 -38.22 -29.04 -40.70
CA GLY A 716 -39.47 -29.28 -41.42
C GLY A 716 -39.20 -30.11 -42.66
N ARG A 717 -39.29 -31.44 -42.54
CA ARG A 717 -39.12 -32.37 -43.67
C ARG A 717 -40.45 -33.04 -44.05
N PRO A 718 -40.71 -33.22 -45.35
CA PRO A 718 -41.72 -34.14 -45.84
C PRO A 718 -41.26 -35.61 -45.75
#